data_AF-A0A3D2U7H7-F1
#
_entry.id   AF-A0A3D2U7H7-F1
#
_cell.length_a   1.000
_cell.length_b   1.000
_cell.length_c   1.000
_cell.angle_alpha   90.00
_cell.angle_beta   90.00
_cell.angle_gamma   90.00
#
_symmetry.space_group_name_H-M   'P 1'
#
loop_
_entity.id
_entity.type
_entity.pdbx_description
1 polymer ?
#
loop_
_entity_poly.entity_id
_entity_poly.type
_entity_poly.pdbx_seq_one_letter_code
_entity_poly.pdbx_strand_id
1 'polypeptide(L)'
;IAAAALPGSVNLAVLWDQSAAGATFATGGGSQPAWGDAGRAFISPDSNPAVIATEFELLGELNTGDPQTLADFIDWSVDQAPADHYALVMWDHGSGLQGFNYDDLDGTASDHLTTPELVDVLADSQRPYLDVLSFDACLMAMAEVGFSLAEHIGVFVASQEVVGANGHDYTTLFEVLEEDPETIGAEALATGFVDSYEDQYEGDFWGWDTHSAISTDGYSLLLETLGDFVDVGLAGNGNDIDVLRDARDDAIPYDIAFLRDLGSFMSPVADNANASPALREAAVAVEDAIEAMTLARSDDKRDSSGISIFLPDNATTAGSWYTTPYSSFDESTGWSNLIDTMGGSGGSNTGSSGGRSITGPDWSEQNNVAAAAHDLNSLVGSGHVFSSLNLHTNDDSDWFRLAITSAGDASDKITVTPSGEATETIRLELYDSTGTTPLQTSSNGPGPQQVSLDGLAAGTYLVHVDSPSATAIAGYDLLVDAPDGDAASDWAGDNSTLPKAFHLGTIGSNTVFSGLGVSAGADDWFTFDTPRRANSALYTLALSTPQDQSVSVVIQDDQGVQVDEANGNGTLALSYVASGGGEQLTLRVSGGADTASYSLHFTPQAATIAVGLNHNGDLVVTDTTAEGQDDVMLVRTVGDTIVVEAPGHVLATTVGSSLDPHRVEVPVSEVTGEIRVVAGAGNDRIDASGSLHPVRLLGAGGHDTLTGGFAADVLNGGSGDDILSSGTGNDRLFGGGGRDVLAGGSDDDFLSGQGGEDTMHGDTGHDTINGGAANDKLFGDSGNDRLNGNDGHDQINGSGGNDTAHGGDGNDVLRGGSGRDWLSGGAGGDRHYGQGNTDTLHGGGSNDLLNGGPGSDLVYEIGNMDFTLLSTQLTGQGIDTLVDIERGRIQGGVGDNLIDASQFPGTVALFGGPGNDRLVGGAAIDRLVGQDGDDTIEGLAGDDRIFGGHGSDHLDGGDGDDFLRGQAESDSILGGPGRDTLNGEAGDDSLQGGDGDDVIRGGSGNDHATGNAGNDRVYGQSGDDSLCSEDDDLLIDNVDQIDRCAVIFTDWADQLN
;
A
#
# COMPACT_ATOMS: atom_id res chain seq x y z
N ILE A 1 6.33 -12.36 34.54
CA ILE A 1 7.52 -13.08 35.05
C ILE A 1 8.71 -12.70 34.20
N ALA A 2 8.65 -12.88 32.88
CA ALA A 2 9.63 -12.34 31.92
C ALA A 2 9.96 -10.85 32.15
N ALA A 3 8.92 -10.02 32.31
CA ALA A 3 9.09 -8.61 32.65
C ALA A 3 9.90 -8.30 33.94
N ALA A 4 10.10 -9.26 34.83
CA ALA A 4 10.93 -9.07 36.03
C ALA A 4 12.44 -9.22 35.74
N ALA A 5 12.79 -9.87 34.64
CA ALA A 5 14.16 -10.02 34.15
C ALA A 5 14.60 -8.86 33.24
N LEU A 6 13.65 -8.06 32.75
CA LEU A 6 13.95 -6.86 31.98
C LEU A 6 14.89 -5.90 32.75
N PRO A 7 15.84 -5.26 32.06
CA PRO A 7 16.72 -4.26 32.66
C PRO A 7 15.94 -3.00 33.05
N GLY A 8 16.46 -2.26 34.04
CA GLY A 8 15.79 -1.06 34.57
C GLY A 8 15.67 0.12 33.60
N SER A 9 16.23 0.02 32.39
CA SER A 9 16.05 0.95 31.27
C SER A 9 14.76 0.69 30.48
N VAL A 10 14.15 -0.50 30.61
CA VAL A 10 12.89 -0.87 29.95
C VAL A 10 11.73 -0.72 30.93
N ASN A 11 10.68 -0.01 30.51
CA ASN A 11 9.47 0.18 31.31
C ASN A 11 8.31 -0.59 30.67
N LEU A 12 7.76 -1.58 31.37
CA LEU A 12 6.58 -2.30 30.91
C LEU A 12 5.33 -1.79 31.62
N ALA A 13 4.48 -1.08 30.88
CA ALA A 13 3.13 -0.70 31.29
C ALA A 13 2.13 -1.75 30.81
N VAL A 14 1.17 -2.11 31.67
CA VAL A 14 0.09 -3.05 31.31
C VAL A 14 -1.24 -2.44 31.70
N LEU A 15 -2.19 -2.42 30.76
CA LEU A 15 -3.62 -2.29 31.00
C LEU A 15 -4.24 -3.68 30.85
N TRP A 16 -5.09 -4.09 31.78
CA TRP A 16 -5.86 -5.32 31.65
C TRP A 16 -7.33 -5.05 31.95
N ASP A 17 -8.21 -5.79 31.28
CA ASP A 17 -9.57 -6.00 31.74
C ASP A 17 -9.89 -7.49 31.79
N GLN A 18 -10.48 -7.92 32.91
CA GLN A 18 -10.90 -9.29 33.17
C GLN A 18 -12.35 -9.33 33.69
N SER A 19 -13.16 -8.31 33.36
CA SER A 19 -14.54 -8.05 33.80
C SER A 19 -15.58 -9.14 33.48
N ALA A 20 -15.17 -10.38 33.20
CA ALA A 20 -16.02 -11.56 33.27
C ALA A 20 -16.51 -11.79 34.71
N ALA A 21 -17.73 -11.34 35.01
CA ALA A 21 -18.37 -11.48 36.31
C ALA A 21 -18.35 -12.93 36.85
N GLY A 22 -17.32 -13.26 37.64
CA GLY A 22 -17.28 -14.44 38.51
C GLY A 22 -16.49 -15.67 38.04
N ALA A 23 -15.59 -15.59 37.06
CA ALA A 23 -14.66 -16.68 36.78
C ALA A 23 -13.48 -16.69 37.76
N THR A 24 -13.14 -17.87 38.30
CA THR A 24 -11.94 -18.08 39.14
C THR A 24 -10.96 -18.95 38.37
N PHE A 25 -9.76 -18.44 38.08
CA PHE A 25 -8.68 -19.19 37.46
C PHE A 25 -7.74 -19.76 38.53
N ALA A 26 -7.30 -21.01 38.35
CA ALA A 26 -6.40 -21.67 39.27
C ALA A 26 -4.95 -21.41 38.85
N THR A 27 -4.20 -20.67 39.66
CA THR A 27 -2.73 -20.60 39.56
C THR A 27 -2.11 -21.28 40.78
N GLY A 28 -0.95 -21.90 40.59
CA GLY A 28 -0.30 -22.85 41.52
C GLY A 28 0.15 -22.32 42.89
N GLY A 29 -0.29 -21.13 43.33
CA GLY A 29 0.09 -20.50 44.60
C GLY A 29 -1.03 -20.36 45.64
N GLY A 30 -2.23 -20.89 45.37
CA GLY A 30 -3.41 -20.69 46.21
C GLY A 30 -4.31 -19.58 45.67
N SER A 31 -5.62 -19.82 45.74
CA SER A 31 -6.64 -18.98 45.12
C SER A 31 -6.51 -17.51 45.54
N GLN A 32 -6.07 -16.65 44.62
CA GLN A 32 -6.35 -15.22 44.69
C GLN A 32 -7.83 -15.01 44.29
N PRO A 33 -8.54 -14.02 44.86
CA PRO A 33 -9.83 -13.61 44.32
C PRO A 33 -9.68 -13.16 42.87
N ALA A 34 -10.71 -13.37 42.04
CA ALA A 34 -10.76 -12.87 40.66
C ALA A 34 -10.37 -11.39 40.60
N TRP A 35 -9.52 -11.00 39.65
CA TRP A 35 -9.33 -9.59 39.27
C TRP A 35 -10.60 -9.18 38.53
N GLY A 36 -11.63 -8.79 39.27
CA GLY A 36 -12.99 -8.63 38.74
C GLY A 36 -13.26 -7.31 38.03
N ASP A 37 -12.26 -6.44 37.89
CA ASP A 37 -12.36 -5.09 37.33
C ASP A 37 -11.10 -4.77 36.50
N ALA A 38 -11.20 -3.83 35.56
CA ALA A 38 -10.06 -3.33 34.79
C ALA A 38 -9.04 -2.62 35.69
N GLY A 39 -7.78 -2.68 35.31
CA GLY A 39 -6.70 -2.03 36.02
C GLY A 39 -5.47 -1.84 35.17
N ARG A 40 -4.52 -1.09 35.71
CA ARG A 40 -3.23 -0.82 35.06
C ARG A 40 -2.07 -0.87 36.05
N ALA A 41 -0.87 -1.11 35.54
CA ALA A 41 0.33 -1.15 36.36
C ALA A 41 1.61 -0.90 35.54
N PHE A 42 2.66 -0.47 36.23
CA PHE A 42 4.03 -0.65 35.75
C PHE A 42 4.64 -1.88 36.41
N ILE A 43 5.15 -2.78 35.58
CA ILE A 43 5.88 -3.95 36.05
C ILE A 43 7.36 -3.55 36.18
N SER A 44 7.86 -3.54 37.40
CA SER A 44 9.27 -3.24 37.68
C SER A 44 10.12 -4.53 37.69
N PRO A 45 11.39 -4.44 37.29
CA PRO A 45 12.34 -5.54 37.44
C PRO A 45 12.45 -5.98 38.91
N ASP A 46 12.45 -7.29 39.17
CA ASP A 46 12.59 -7.84 40.52
C ASP A 46 13.48 -9.09 40.51
N SER A 47 14.47 -9.10 41.41
CA SER A 47 15.36 -10.23 41.67
C SER A 47 14.67 -11.51 42.15
N ASN A 48 13.38 -11.46 42.49
CA ASN A 48 12.58 -12.62 42.87
C ASN A 48 11.45 -12.90 41.86
N PRO A 49 11.65 -13.81 40.89
CA PRO A 49 10.67 -14.08 39.84
C PRO A 49 9.36 -14.71 40.37
N ALA A 50 9.34 -15.18 41.63
CA ALA A 50 8.14 -15.74 42.27
C ALA A 50 7.21 -14.68 42.89
N VAL A 51 7.67 -13.43 43.08
CA VAL A 51 6.86 -12.32 43.62
C VAL A 51 7.31 -11.02 42.96
N ILE A 52 6.61 -10.59 41.91
CA ILE A 52 6.91 -9.33 41.23
C ILE A 52 6.42 -8.16 42.10
N ALA A 53 7.31 -7.22 42.44
CA ALA A 53 6.94 -5.97 43.08
C ALA A 53 6.22 -5.05 42.08
N THR A 54 4.91 -5.21 41.95
CA THR A 54 4.06 -4.40 41.06
C THR A 54 3.04 -3.59 41.87
N GLU A 55 2.98 -2.27 41.64
CA GLU A 55 1.89 -1.43 42.15
C GLU A 55 0.74 -1.42 41.15
N PHE A 56 -0.29 -2.21 41.43
CA PHE A 56 -1.51 -2.27 40.61
C PHE A 56 -2.48 -1.14 40.98
N GLU A 57 -2.94 -0.38 39.98
CA GLU A 57 -4.03 0.58 40.09
C GLU A 57 -5.32 -0.05 39.53
N LEU A 58 -6.31 -0.28 40.39
CA LEU A 58 -7.65 -0.72 39.95
C LEU A 58 -8.45 0.50 39.47
N LEU A 59 -8.94 0.44 38.24
CA LEU A 59 -9.68 1.52 37.58
C LEU A 59 -11.19 1.34 37.68
N GLY A 60 -11.65 0.12 37.96
CA GLY A 60 -13.07 -0.25 37.93
C GLY A 60 -13.43 -0.87 36.58
N GLU A 61 -14.73 -1.05 36.31
CA GLU A 61 -15.20 -1.45 34.99
C GLU A 61 -14.90 -0.33 33.97
N LEU A 62 -14.30 -0.71 32.86
CA LEU A 62 -13.94 0.14 31.73
C LEU A 62 -14.20 -0.67 30.46
N ASN A 63 -14.82 -0.04 29.47
CA ASN A 63 -14.86 -0.57 28.12
C ASN A 63 -13.48 -0.40 27.48
N THR A 64 -12.75 -1.51 27.30
CA THR A 64 -11.42 -1.50 26.68
C THR A 64 -11.45 -1.45 25.15
N GLY A 65 -12.60 -1.71 24.54
CA GLY A 65 -12.87 -1.45 23.12
C GLY A 65 -13.07 0.04 22.79
N ASP A 66 -13.31 0.91 23.79
CA ASP A 66 -13.44 2.36 23.59
C ASP A 66 -12.07 2.99 23.25
N PRO A 67 -11.94 3.70 22.11
CA PRO A 67 -10.69 4.38 21.73
C PRO A 67 -10.18 5.34 22.81
N GLN A 68 -11.07 5.96 23.59
CA GLN A 68 -10.68 6.86 24.67
C GLN A 68 -9.96 6.12 25.82
N THR A 69 -10.30 4.86 26.08
CA THR A 69 -9.64 4.06 27.12
C THR A 69 -8.19 3.78 26.74
N LEU A 70 -7.92 3.44 25.48
CA LEU A 70 -6.56 3.25 24.96
C LEU A 70 -5.77 4.56 25.00
N ALA A 71 -6.37 5.65 24.53
CA ALA A 71 -5.82 7.00 24.60
C ALA A 71 -5.38 7.37 26.03
N ASP A 72 -6.27 7.20 27.01
CA ASP A 72 -5.99 7.50 28.42
C ASP A 72 -4.86 6.62 29.00
N PHE A 73 -4.72 5.39 28.51
CA PHE A 73 -3.63 4.49 28.91
C PHE A 73 -2.28 4.90 28.32
N ILE A 74 -2.22 5.23 27.03
CA ILE A 74 -1.00 5.73 26.37
C ILE A 74 -0.55 7.04 27.03
N ASP A 75 -1.47 7.99 27.23
CA ASP A 75 -1.14 9.27 27.85
C ASP A 75 -0.60 9.07 29.28
N TRP A 76 -1.22 8.15 30.04
CA TRP A 76 -0.76 7.80 31.38
C TRP A 76 0.62 7.14 31.38
N SER A 77 0.87 6.19 30.47
CA SER A 77 2.14 5.45 30.46
C SER A 77 3.31 6.39 30.11
N VAL A 78 3.12 7.26 29.13
CA VAL A 78 4.07 8.29 28.73
C VAL A 78 4.34 9.28 29.87
N ASP A 79 3.30 9.73 30.57
CA ASP A 79 3.45 10.66 31.71
C ASP A 79 4.18 10.02 32.89
N GLN A 80 3.97 8.73 33.15
CA GLN A 80 4.60 8.02 34.27
C GLN A 80 6.05 7.61 33.96
N ALA A 81 6.33 7.15 32.74
CA ALA A 81 7.62 6.67 32.31
C ALA A 81 7.95 7.15 30.88
N PRO A 82 8.40 8.41 30.72
CA PRO A 82 8.86 8.91 29.44
C PRO A 82 10.05 8.08 28.92
N ALA A 83 10.05 7.75 27.64
CA ALA A 83 11.08 6.97 26.96
C ALA A 83 11.43 7.60 25.61
N ASP A 84 12.57 7.21 25.04
CA ASP A 84 12.99 7.63 23.70
C ASP A 84 12.29 6.80 22.60
N HIS A 85 11.87 5.59 22.94
CA HIS A 85 11.25 4.59 22.07
C HIS A 85 10.00 4.01 22.71
N TYR A 86 9.00 3.68 21.90
CA TYR A 86 7.71 3.17 22.36
C TYR A 86 7.24 2.01 21.49
N ALA A 87 6.89 0.90 22.14
CA ALA A 87 6.21 -0.22 21.52
C ALA A 87 4.85 -0.44 22.18
N LEU A 88 3.85 -0.84 21.40
CA LEU A 88 2.51 -1.17 21.89
C LEU A 88 2.16 -2.59 21.49
N VAL A 89 1.69 -3.38 22.46
CA VAL A 89 1.14 -4.72 22.22
C VAL A 89 -0.35 -4.69 22.50
N MET A 90 -1.13 -5.12 21.53
CA MET A 90 -2.59 -5.20 21.60
C MET A 90 -2.99 -6.67 21.66
N TRP A 91 -3.40 -7.13 22.85
CA TRP A 91 -3.77 -8.53 23.10
C TRP A 91 -5.27 -8.67 23.27
N ASP A 92 -5.94 -9.25 22.27
CA ASP A 92 -7.33 -9.70 22.33
C ASP A 92 -7.76 -10.39 21.01
N HIS A 93 -9.04 -10.74 20.87
CA HIS A 93 -9.63 -11.12 19.60
C HIS A 93 -9.48 -10.04 18.53
N GLY A 94 -9.15 -10.49 17.31
CA GLY A 94 -9.14 -9.68 16.09
C GLY A 94 -10.10 -10.25 15.05
N SER A 95 -10.54 -9.41 14.13
CA SER A 95 -11.43 -9.78 13.02
C SER A 95 -11.07 -9.05 11.73
N GLY A 96 -9.81 -8.61 11.61
CA GLY A 96 -9.26 -7.88 10.46
C GLY A 96 -10.07 -6.61 10.16
N LEU A 97 -10.75 -6.58 9.02
CA LEU A 97 -11.56 -5.44 8.57
C LEU A 97 -12.63 -4.98 9.56
N GLN A 98 -13.07 -5.85 10.47
CA GLN A 98 -14.07 -5.52 11.49
C GLN A 98 -13.47 -4.95 12.77
N GLY A 99 -12.15 -4.84 12.89
CA GLY A 99 -11.46 -4.36 14.09
C GLY A 99 -11.00 -5.48 15.02
N PHE A 100 -10.61 -5.08 16.22
CA PHE A 100 -9.96 -5.91 17.24
C PHE A 100 -10.26 -5.36 18.64
N ASN A 101 -9.79 -6.03 19.70
CA ASN A 101 -9.99 -5.60 21.10
C ASN A 101 -11.49 -5.56 21.50
N TYR A 102 -12.13 -6.73 21.47
CA TYR A 102 -13.56 -6.91 21.71
C TYR A 102 -13.90 -6.94 23.21
N ASP A 103 -14.68 -5.96 23.66
CA ASP A 103 -15.22 -5.93 25.02
C ASP A 103 -16.74 -6.20 25.04
N ASP A 104 -17.10 -7.39 25.51
CA ASP A 104 -18.48 -7.91 25.50
C ASP A 104 -19.17 -7.86 26.89
N LEU A 105 -18.50 -7.38 27.94
CA LEU A 105 -18.84 -7.77 29.32
C LEU A 105 -19.23 -6.62 30.27
N ASP A 106 -19.17 -5.38 29.81
CA ASP A 106 -19.55 -4.16 30.57
C ASP A 106 -21.07 -3.89 30.69
N GLY A 107 -21.90 -4.63 29.93
CA GLY A 107 -23.35 -4.45 29.90
C GLY A 107 -23.86 -3.32 29.00
N THR A 108 -22.99 -2.75 28.16
CA THR A 108 -23.34 -1.90 27.02
C THR A 108 -23.48 -2.75 25.74
N ALA A 109 -23.43 -2.15 24.55
CA ALA A 109 -23.39 -2.94 23.31
C ALA A 109 -21.93 -3.33 23.08
N SER A 110 -21.68 -4.61 22.74
CA SER A 110 -20.38 -5.14 22.29
C SER A 110 -19.63 -4.07 21.51
N ASP A 111 -18.48 -3.64 22.04
CA ASP A 111 -17.65 -2.60 21.46
C ASP A 111 -16.28 -3.18 21.12
N HIS A 112 -15.71 -2.71 20.02
CA HIS A 112 -14.41 -3.15 19.50
C HIS A 112 -13.73 -1.97 18.85
N LEU A 113 -12.40 -1.96 18.90
CA LEU A 113 -11.62 -0.91 18.29
C LEU A 113 -11.46 -1.17 16.79
N THR A 114 -11.94 -0.24 15.96
CA THR A 114 -11.71 -0.30 14.51
C THR A 114 -10.36 0.31 14.13
N THR A 115 -9.80 -0.06 12.98
CA THR A 115 -8.55 0.54 12.48
C THR A 115 -8.61 2.06 12.37
N PRO A 116 -9.67 2.69 11.82
CA PRO A 116 -9.76 4.15 11.79
C PRO A 116 -9.81 4.79 13.18
N GLU A 117 -10.42 4.14 14.16
CA GLU A 117 -10.45 4.64 15.53
C GLU A 117 -9.08 4.53 16.21
N LEU A 118 -8.32 3.46 15.93
CA LEU A 118 -6.91 3.38 16.36
C LEU A 118 -6.07 4.49 15.73
N VAL A 119 -6.24 4.77 14.43
CA VAL A 119 -5.60 5.90 13.75
C VAL A 119 -5.95 7.22 14.42
N ASP A 120 -7.22 7.46 14.72
CA ASP A 120 -7.66 8.67 15.44
C ASP A 120 -7.02 8.79 16.84
N VAL A 121 -6.78 7.67 17.53
CA VAL A 121 -6.04 7.66 18.80
C VAL A 121 -4.57 8.01 18.59
N LEU A 122 -3.90 7.42 17.60
CA LEU A 122 -2.46 7.62 17.38
C LEU A 122 -2.12 8.97 16.72
N ALA A 123 -3.06 9.56 15.96
CA ALA A 123 -2.87 10.82 15.25
C ALA A 123 -2.77 12.07 16.16
N ASP A 124 -3.01 11.94 17.47
CA ASP A 124 -2.80 13.06 18.40
C ASP A 124 -1.30 13.38 18.52
N SER A 125 -0.92 14.58 18.08
CA SER A 125 0.46 15.12 18.17
C SER A 125 1.10 15.14 19.57
N GLN A 126 0.34 14.88 20.64
CA GLN A 126 0.87 14.74 22.00
C GLN A 126 1.31 13.31 22.33
N ARG A 127 0.93 12.32 21.53
CA ARG A 127 1.29 10.90 21.71
C ARG A 127 2.57 10.57 20.95
N PRO A 128 3.36 9.61 21.45
CA PRO A 128 4.58 9.21 20.79
C PRO A 128 4.27 8.48 19.49
N TYR A 129 5.19 8.60 18.53
CA TYR A 129 5.28 7.65 17.44
C TYR A 129 5.65 6.27 18.00
N LEU A 130 5.03 5.21 17.49
CA LEU A 130 5.31 3.86 17.96
C LEU A 130 6.33 3.19 17.03
N ASP A 131 7.47 2.78 17.57
CA ASP A 131 8.47 2.05 16.80
C ASP A 131 7.91 0.70 16.33
N VAL A 132 7.20 0.00 17.23
CA VAL A 132 6.55 -1.28 16.97
C VAL A 132 5.12 -1.30 17.50
N LEU A 133 4.17 -1.72 16.67
CA LEU A 133 2.82 -2.09 17.08
C LEU A 133 2.60 -3.59 16.82
N SER A 134 2.54 -4.39 17.88
CA SER A 134 2.20 -5.81 17.77
C SER A 134 0.72 -6.04 18.02
N PHE A 135 0.04 -6.64 17.06
CA PHE A 135 -1.27 -7.24 17.20
C PHE A 135 -1.11 -8.71 17.59
N ASP A 136 -1.25 -8.97 18.88
CA ASP A 136 -1.46 -10.31 19.41
C ASP A 136 -2.96 -10.65 19.28
N ALA A 137 -3.41 -10.64 18.03
CA ALA A 137 -4.81 -10.68 17.63
C ALA A 137 -4.95 -11.31 16.22
N CYS A 138 -6.10 -11.93 15.98
CA CYS A 138 -6.34 -12.65 14.74
C CYS A 138 -6.51 -11.71 13.53
N LEU A 139 -5.99 -12.11 12.37
CA LEU A 139 -6.31 -11.55 11.05
C LEU A 139 -5.94 -10.06 10.88
N MET A 140 -4.93 -9.59 11.61
CA MET A 140 -4.53 -8.18 11.58
C MET A 140 -3.39 -7.90 10.57
N ALA A 141 -2.71 -8.93 10.07
CA ALA A 141 -1.67 -8.79 9.04
C ALA A 141 -2.29 -8.52 7.67
N MET A 142 -2.78 -7.29 7.47
CA MET A 142 -3.51 -6.86 6.29
C MET A 142 -2.86 -5.65 5.63
N ALA A 143 -2.83 -5.63 4.29
CA ALA A 143 -2.39 -4.48 3.50
C ALA A 143 -3.19 -3.20 3.86
N GLU A 144 -4.50 -3.32 4.04
CA GLU A 144 -5.38 -2.22 4.38
C GLU A 144 -5.12 -1.67 5.78
N VAL A 145 -4.83 -2.55 6.75
CA VAL A 145 -4.57 -2.18 8.15
C VAL A 145 -3.22 -1.48 8.25
N GLY A 146 -2.15 -2.08 7.74
CA GLY A 146 -0.82 -1.50 7.86
C GLY A 146 -0.68 -0.18 7.10
N PHE A 147 -1.32 -0.05 5.92
CA PHE A 147 -1.35 1.25 5.22
C PHE A 147 -2.04 2.32 6.06
N SER A 148 -3.18 2.00 6.69
CA SER A 148 -3.91 2.95 7.51
C SER A 148 -3.08 3.47 8.69
N LEU A 149 -2.12 2.68 9.17
CA LEU A 149 -1.29 2.98 10.33
C LEU A 149 0.09 3.55 9.97
N ALA A 150 0.47 3.57 8.68
CA ALA A 150 1.85 3.83 8.25
C ALA A 150 2.42 5.18 8.69
N GLU A 151 1.60 6.21 8.87
CA GLU A 151 2.03 7.52 9.35
C GLU A 151 2.26 7.59 10.88
N HIS A 152 1.94 6.52 11.61
CA HIS A 152 1.89 6.53 13.08
C HIS A 152 2.78 5.49 13.75
N ILE A 153 3.22 4.48 13.00
CA ILE A 153 4.03 3.38 13.49
C ILE A 153 5.14 3.02 12.49
N GLY A 154 6.27 2.50 12.96
CA GLY A 154 7.41 2.11 12.10
C GLY A 154 7.35 0.67 11.60
N VAL A 155 6.94 -0.25 12.47
CA VAL A 155 6.74 -1.67 12.14
C VAL A 155 5.44 -2.13 12.78
N PHE A 156 4.66 -2.94 12.07
CA PHE A 156 3.57 -3.68 12.69
C PHE A 156 3.83 -5.18 12.63
N VAL A 157 3.48 -5.86 13.72
CA VAL A 157 3.60 -7.31 13.83
C VAL A 157 2.20 -7.88 13.96
N ALA A 158 1.84 -8.85 13.15
CA ALA A 158 0.47 -9.38 13.15
C ALA A 158 0.39 -10.77 12.50
N SER A 159 -0.73 -11.47 12.70
CA SER A 159 -1.01 -12.75 12.02
C SER A 159 -1.98 -12.55 10.86
N GLN A 160 -1.78 -13.28 9.76
CA GLN A 160 -2.76 -13.34 8.66
C GLN A 160 -3.97 -14.22 9.03
N GLU A 161 -3.93 -14.95 10.15
CA GLU A 161 -4.95 -15.93 10.52
C GLU A 161 -5.34 -15.88 12.01
N VAL A 162 -5.94 -16.96 12.50
CA VAL A 162 -6.24 -17.12 13.92
C VAL A 162 -4.95 -17.28 14.71
N VAL A 163 -4.84 -16.51 15.79
CA VAL A 163 -3.75 -16.62 16.76
C VAL A 163 -4.13 -17.64 17.84
N GLY A 164 -3.16 -18.46 18.24
CA GLY A 164 -3.34 -19.42 19.34
C GLY A 164 -3.77 -18.74 20.64
N ALA A 165 -4.50 -19.45 21.51
CA ALA A 165 -5.12 -18.85 22.70
C ALA A 165 -4.13 -18.24 23.74
N ASN A 166 -2.84 -18.51 23.61
CA ASN A 166 -1.82 -17.94 24.49
C ASN A 166 -1.17 -16.68 23.90
N GLY A 167 -1.35 -16.40 22.60
CA GLY A 167 -0.67 -15.30 21.92
C GLY A 167 0.83 -15.51 21.82
N HIS A 168 1.62 -14.44 21.82
CA HIS A 168 3.09 -14.54 21.83
C HIS A 168 3.63 -15.28 23.06
N ASP A 169 4.81 -15.89 22.92
CA ASP A 169 5.59 -16.29 24.09
C ASP A 169 6.36 -15.08 24.64
N TYR A 170 5.71 -14.35 25.56
CA TYR A 170 6.32 -13.21 26.24
C TYR A 170 7.58 -13.55 27.05
N THR A 171 7.91 -14.85 27.24
CA THR A 171 9.16 -15.25 27.89
C THR A 171 10.36 -15.22 26.96
N THR A 172 10.19 -15.61 25.69
CA THR A 172 11.24 -15.55 24.67
C THR A 172 11.27 -14.18 23.97
N LEU A 173 10.10 -13.56 23.76
CA LEU A 173 9.97 -12.22 23.17
C LEU A 173 10.86 -11.18 23.85
N PHE A 174 10.82 -11.14 25.18
CA PHE A 174 11.53 -10.12 25.95
C PHE A 174 13.03 -10.40 26.07
N GLU A 175 13.53 -11.55 25.61
CA GLU A 175 14.96 -11.87 25.62
C GLU A 175 15.76 -10.86 24.80
N VAL A 176 15.23 -10.44 23.64
CA VAL A 176 15.90 -9.42 22.80
C VAL A 176 16.06 -8.09 23.55
N LEU A 177 15.12 -7.77 24.45
CA LEU A 177 15.18 -6.58 25.33
C LEU A 177 16.06 -6.80 26.57
N GLU A 178 16.33 -8.04 26.97
CA GLU A 178 17.21 -8.38 28.09
C GLU A 178 18.68 -8.25 27.72
N GLU A 179 19.03 -8.59 26.47
CA GLU A 179 20.42 -8.63 25.99
C GLU A 179 21.01 -7.23 25.77
N ASP A 180 20.30 -6.35 25.06
CA ASP A 180 20.78 -4.96 24.86
C ASP A 180 19.63 -3.95 24.60
N PRO A 181 18.89 -3.56 25.65
CA PRO A 181 17.68 -2.72 25.53
C PRO A 181 17.93 -1.31 24.96
N GLU A 182 19.15 -0.79 25.08
CA GLU A 182 19.51 0.55 24.62
C GLU A 182 19.99 0.55 23.15
N THR A 183 20.19 -0.64 22.55
CA THR A 183 20.64 -0.80 21.17
C THR A 183 19.75 -1.73 20.33
N ILE A 184 18.63 -2.21 20.84
CA ILE A 184 17.63 -2.92 20.04
C ILE A 184 16.84 -1.94 19.17
N GLY A 185 16.77 -2.21 17.85
CA GLY A 185 15.96 -1.44 16.91
C GLY A 185 14.51 -1.91 16.85
N ALA A 186 13.64 -1.13 16.20
CA ALA A 186 12.24 -1.48 15.97
C ALA A 186 12.11 -2.82 15.23
N GLU A 187 12.97 -3.02 14.24
CA GLU A 187 13.02 -4.20 13.39
C GLU A 187 13.44 -5.43 14.19
N ALA A 188 14.51 -5.33 14.97
CA ALA A 188 14.98 -6.45 15.80
C ALA A 188 13.96 -6.83 16.88
N LEU A 189 13.30 -5.84 17.47
CA LEU A 189 12.21 -6.08 18.41
C LEU A 189 11.01 -6.75 17.71
N ALA A 190 10.65 -6.29 16.52
CA ALA A 190 9.57 -6.84 15.72
C ALA A 190 9.83 -8.27 15.24
N THR A 191 11.06 -8.57 14.79
CA THR A 191 11.50 -9.94 14.49
C THR A 191 11.43 -10.82 15.74
N GLY A 192 11.83 -10.31 16.91
CA GLY A 192 11.67 -11.03 18.18
C GLY A 192 10.22 -11.43 18.50
N PHE A 193 9.23 -10.64 18.08
CA PHE A 193 7.82 -11.04 18.18
C PHE A 193 7.47 -12.21 17.25
N VAL A 194 7.99 -12.21 16.02
CA VAL A 194 7.80 -13.31 15.07
C VAL A 194 8.49 -14.59 15.58
N ASP A 195 9.76 -14.50 15.95
CA ASP A 195 10.55 -15.62 16.47
C ASP A 195 9.90 -16.21 17.73
N SER A 196 9.41 -15.37 18.66
CA SER A 196 8.72 -15.85 19.87
C SER A 196 7.42 -16.60 19.58
N TYR A 197 6.74 -16.23 18.51
CA TYR A 197 5.51 -16.87 18.08
C TYR A 197 5.80 -18.19 17.37
N GLU A 198 6.83 -18.19 16.51
CA GLU A 198 7.32 -19.38 15.82
C GLU A 198 7.80 -20.44 16.80
N ASP A 199 8.66 -20.08 17.76
CA ASP A 199 9.12 -20.95 18.86
C ASP A 199 7.95 -21.61 19.62
N GLN A 200 6.79 -20.97 19.65
CA GLN A 200 5.60 -21.46 20.35
C GLN A 200 4.65 -22.30 19.47
N TYR A 201 4.56 -22.03 18.18
CA TYR A 201 3.50 -22.55 17.30
C TYR A 201 3.99 -23.24 16.01
N GLU A 202 5.28 -23.52 15.90
CA GLU A 202 5.92 -24.24 14.79
C GLU A 202 5.12 -25.49 14.33
N GLY A 203 5.02 -25.70 13.02
CA GLY A 203 4.58 -26.98 12.46
C GLY A 203 3.08 -27.15 12.15
N ASP A 204 2.32 -26.09 11.89
CA ASP A 204 0.86 -26.12 11.60
C ASP A 204 0.04 -26.71 12.77
N PHE A 205 0.22 -26.13 13.96
CA PHE A 205 -0.64 -26.41 15.12
C PHE A 205 -2.03 -25.81 14.89
N TRP A 206 -2.86 -26.51 14.10
CA TRP A 206 -4.27 -26.17 13.85
C TRP A 206 -4.47 -24.89 13.01
N GLY A 207 -3.50 -24.53 12.16
CA GLY A 207 -3.50 -23.29 11.38
C GLY A 207 -3.21 -22.05 12.22
N TRP A 208 -2.23 -22.13 13.14
CA TRP A 208 -1.76 -21.01 13.98
C TRP A 208 -0.29 -20.72 13.73
N ASP A 209 0.17 -20.82 12.48
CA ASP A 209 1.60 -20.78 12.13
C ASP A 209 1.99 -19.57 11.27
N THR A 210 1.07 -18.62 11.02
CA THR A 210 1.40 -17.36 10.34
C THR A 210 1.56 -16.18 11.31
N HIS A 211 2.73 -15.56 11.26
CA HIS A 211 3.01 -14.31 11.93
C HIS A 211 4.06 -13.53 11.13
N SER A 212 3.94 -12.22 11.07
CA SER A 212 4.83 -11.39 10.26
C SER A 212 5.11 -10.05 10.90
N ALA A 213 6.32 -9.55 10.68
CA ALA A 213 6.77 -8.21 10.99
C ALA A 213 6.93 -7.44 9.68
N ILE A 214 6.14 -6.39 9.50
CA ILE A 214 6.05 -5.63 8.25
C ILE A 214 6.40 -4.16 8.52
N SER A 215 7.42 -3.67 7.83
CA SER A 215 7.83 -2.26 7.86
C SER A 215 6.79 -1.39 7.16
N THR A 216 6.41 -0.28 7.79
CA THR A 216 5.41 0.62 7.21
C THR A 216 5.98 1.53 6.10
N ASP A 217 7.29 1.73 6.07
CA ASP A 217 7.97 2.54 5.04
C ASP A 217 7.76 2.00 3.62
N GLY A 218 7.57 0.69 3.49
CA GLY A 218 7.35 0.02 2.20
C GLY A 218 5.95 0.24 1.59
N TYR A 219 4.98 0.78 2.34
CA TYR A 219 3.60 0.93 1.84
C TYR A 219 3.48 1.89 0.65
N SER A 220 4.32 2.91 0.57
CA SER A 220 4.31 3.83 -0.59
C SER A 220 4.57 3.08 -1.90
N LEU A 221 5.58 2.21 -1.91
CA LEU A 221 5.92 1.36 -3.06
C LEU A 221 4.86 0.28 -3.29
N LEU A 222 4.35 -0.35 -2.22
CA LEU A 222 3.29 -1.35 -2.34
C LEU A 222 2.03 -0.76 -2.99
N LEU A 223 1.59 0.44 -2.57
CA LEU A 223 0.38 1.04 -3.13
C LEU A 223 0.56 1.46 -4.60
N GLU A 224 1.73 1.97 -4.96
CA GLU A 224 2.06 2.34 -6.35
C GLU A 224 2.02 1.09 -7.25
N THR A 225 2.75 0.04 -6.87
CA THR A 225 2.81 -1.21 -7.63
C THR A 225 1.47 -1.94 -7.68
N LEU A 226 0.70 -1.91 -6.58
CA LEU A 226 -0.64 -2.50 -6.52
C LEU A 226 -1.65 -1.70 -7.38
N GLY A 227 -1.55 -0.38 -7.40
CA GLY A 227 -2.34 0.48 -8.29
C GLY A 227 -2.04 0.22 -9.77
N ASP A 228 -0.76 0.12 -10.13
CA ASP A 228 -0.32 -0.24 -11.48
C ASP A 228 -0.81 -1.64 -11.88
N PHE A 229 -0.73 -2.61 -10.97
CA PHE A 229 -1.27 -3.94 -11.17
C PHE A 229 -2.78 -3.93 -11.42
N VAL A 230 -3.53 -3.16 -10.64
CA VAL A 230 -4.98 -2.98 -10.83
C VAL A 230 -5.27 -2.37 -12.20
N ASP A 231 -4.59 -1.29 -12.57
CA ASP A 231 -4.80 -0.62 -13.87
C ASP A 231 -4.51 -1.56 -15.05
N VAL A 232 -3.43 -2.33 -14.98
CA VAL A 232 -3.09 -3.35 -15.97
C VAL A 232 -4.12 -4.48 -15.98
N GLY A 233 -4.58 -4.94 -14.81
CA GLY A 233 -5.61 -5.97 -14.68
C GLY A 233 -6.95 -5.54 -15.28
N LEU A 234 -7.38 -4.29 -15.04
CA LEU A 234 -8.60 -3.69 -15.59
C LEU A 234 -8.53 -3.46 -17.11
N ALA A 235 -7.34 -3.14 -17.62
CA ALA A 235 -7.06 -3.04 -19.06
C ALA A 235 -6.84 -4.41 -19.73
N GLY A 236 -6.75 -5.47 -18.93
CA GLY A 236 -6.46 -6.83 -19.34
C GLY A 236 -7.46 -7.41 -20.32
N ASN A 237 -7.01 -8.39 -21.10
CA ASN A 237 -7.86 -9.14 -22.01
C ASN A 237 -8.57 -10.30 -21.29
N GLY A 238 -9.45 -11.04 -21.98
CA GLY A 238 -10.20 -12.14 -21.35
C GLY A 238 -9.32 -13.22 -20.69
N ASN A 239 -8.13 -13.50 -21.25
CA ASN A 239 -7.20 -14.45 -20.64
C ASN A 239 -6.57 -13.90 -19.35
N ASP A 240 -6.30 -12.59 -19.30
CA ASP A 240 -5.75 -11.93 -18.10
C ASP A 240 -6.76 -12.03 -16.95
N ILE A 241 -8.04 -11.77 -17.25
CA ILE A 241 -9.12 -11.90 -16.26
C ILE A 241 -9.33 -13.36 -15.82
N ASP A 242 -9.20 -14.33 -16.72
CA ASP A 242 -9.28 -15.75 -16.36
C ASP A 242 -8.10 -16.15 -15.46
N VAL A 243 -6.87 -15.69 -15.76
CA VAL A 243 -5.69 -15.91 -14.89
C VAL A 243 -5.89 -15.30 -13.51
N LEU A 244 -6.39 -14.06 -13.42
CA LEU A 244 -6.66 -13.40 -12.15
C LEU A 244 -7.73 -14.15 -11.32
N ARG A 245 -8.76 -14.71 -11.96
CA ARG A 245 -9.76 -15.53 -11.27
C ARG A 245 -9.20 -16.85 -10.78
N ASP A 246 -8.42 -17.53 -11.61
CA ASP A 246 -7.78 -18.79 -11.24
C ASP A 246 -6.79 -18.55 -10.08
N ALA A 247 -5.95 -17.51 -10.18
CA ALA A 247 -5.01 -17.13 -9.13
C ALA A 247 -5.73 -16.74 -7.83
N ARG A 248 -6.85 -16.01 -7.90
CA ARG A 248 -7.67 -15.70 -6.73
C ARG A 248 -8.18 -16.98 -6.06
N ASP A 249 -8.71 -17.91 -6.85
CA ASP A 249 -9.31 -19.14 -6.32
C ASP A 249 -8.23 -20.04 -5.66
N ASP A 250 -7.01 -20.01 -6.21
CA ASP A 250 -5.84 -20.76 -5.73
C ASP A 250 -5.07 -20.07 -4.57
N ALA A 251 -5.18 -18.75 -4.42
CA ALA A 251 -4.51 -17.99 -3.36
C ALA A 251 -4.90 -18.49 -1.97
N ILE A 252 -3.96 -18.49 -1.03
CA ILE A 252 -4.13 -19.07 0.31
C ILE A 252 -5.27 -18.34 1.05
N PRO A 253 -6.37 -19.02 1.40
CA PRO A 253 -7.46 -18.41 2.15
C PRO A 253 -7.25 -18.59 3.66
N TYR A 254 -7.76 -17.62 4.43
CA TYR A 254 -7.79 -17.70 5.88
C TYR A 254 -9.21 -17.99 6.39
N ASP A 255 -9.38 -18.13 7.71
CA ASP A 255 -10.64 -18.56 8.37
C ASP A 255 -11.86 -17.69 8.01
N ILE A 256 -11.63 -16.53 7.39
CA ILE A 256 -12.62 -15.67 6.76
C ILE A 256 -12.52 -15.76 5.23
N ALA A 257 -13.62 -16.17 4.58
CA ALA A 257 -13.76 -16.41 3.13
C ALA A 257 -13.54 -15.20 2.19
N PHE A 258 -13.02 -14.09 2.72
CA PHE A 258 -12.68 -12.91 1.94
C PHE A 258 -11.31 -12.32 2.25
N LEU A 259 -10.50 -12.99 3.06
CA LEU A 259 -9.10 -12.63 3.27
C LEU A 259 -8.22 -13.71 2.65
N ARG A 260 -7.27 -13.29 1.83
CA ARG A 260 -6.32 -14.18 1.18
C ARG A 260 -4.93 -13.58 1.22
N ASP A 261 -3.93 -14.44 1.18
CA ASP A 261 -2.53 -14.02 1.12
C ASP A 261 -2.25 -13.30 -0.21
N LEU A 262 -1.66 -12.10 -0.12
CA LEU A 262 -1.44 -11.23 -1.27
C LEU A 262 -0.36 -11.80 -2.20
N GLY A 263 0.77 -12.27 -1.66
CA GLY A 263 1.84 -12.85 -2.48
C GLY A 263 1.39 -14.12 -3.21
N SER A 264 0.66 -15.02 -2.55
CA SER A 264 0.11 -16.23 -3.18
C SER A 264 -0.92 -15.94 -4.28
N PHE A 265 -1.51 -14.74 -4.28
CA PHE A 265 -2.33 -14.26 -5.40
C PHE A 265 -1.46 -13.72 -6.54
N MET A 266 -0.34 -13.07 -6.24
CA MET A 266 0.57 -12.50 -7.24
C MET A 266 1.43 -13.54 -7.96
N SER A 267 2.05 -14.50 -7.26
CA SER A 267 2.99 -15.45 -7.88
C SER A 267 2.40 -16.25 -9.03
N PRO A 268 1.17 -16.82 -8.90
CA PRO A 268 0.57 -17.55 -10.00
C PRO A 268 0.25 -16.66 -11.21
N VAL A 269 0.09 -15.35 -11.02
CA VAL A 269 -0.11 -14.37 -12.10
C VAL A 269 1.24 -14.03 -12.75
N ALA A 270 2.27 -13.76 -11.95
CA ALA A 270 3.64 -13.47 -12.37
C ALA A 270 4.23 -14.60 -13.23
N ASP A 271 3.96 -15.86 -12.88
CA ASP A 271 4.46 -17.03 -13.61
C ASP A 271 3.56 -17.48 -14.78
N ASN A 272 2.39 -16.86 -14.95
CA ASN A 272 1.43 -17.35 -15.95
C ASN A 272 1.80 -16.95 -17.37
N ALA A 273 2.28 -17.91 -18.16
CA ALA A 273 2.56 -17.67 -19.58
C ALA A 273 1.31 -17.24 -20.40
N ASN A 274 0.08 -17.44 -19.89
CA ASN A 274 -1.14 -16.96 -20.52
C ASN A 274 -1.53 -15.53 -20.15
N ALA A 275 -0.98 -14.98 -19.06
CA ALA A 275 -1.11 -13.57 -18.73
C ALA A 275 -0.30 -12.70 -19.71
N SER A 276 -0.73 -11.46 -19.89
CA SER A 276 0.00 -10.47 -20.67
C SER A 276 1.35 -10.17 -20.00
N PRO A 277 2.40 -9.81 -20.78
CA PRO A 277 3.68 -9.42 -20.21
C PRO A 277 3.58 -8.29 -19.18
N ALA A 278 2.74 -7.28 -19.45
CA ALA A 278 2.52 -6.17 -18.53
C ALA A 278 1.89 -6.64 -17.21
N LEU A 279 0.94 -7.59 -17.26
CA LEU A 279 0.30 -8.11 -16.05
C LEU A 279 1.28 -8.95 -15.21
N ARG A 280 2.14 -9.73 -15.86
CA ARG A 280 3.21 -10.46 -15.16
C ARG A 280 4.21 -9.52 -14.50
N GLU A 281 4.67 -8.51 -15.23
CA GLU A 281 5.64 -7.53 -14.74
C GLU A 281 5.08 -6.72 -13.57
N ALA A 282 3.81 -6.31 -13.64
CA ALA A 282 3.14 -5.65 -12.53
C ALA A 282 2.94 -6.58 -11.32
N ALA A 283 2.67 -7.87 -11.54
CA ALA A 283 2.59 -8.86 -10.45
C ALA A 283 3.94 -9.03 -9.73
N VAL A 284 5.03 -9.16 -10.49
CA VAL A 284 6.41 -9.24 -9.94
C VAL A 284 6.74 -7.99 -9.12
N ALA A 285 6.40 -6.79 -9.62
CA ALA A 285 6.65 -5.56 -8.88
C ALA A 285 5.91 -5.51 -7.52
N VAL A 286 4.71 -6.09 -7.43
CA VAL A 286 3.99 -6.22 -6.16
C VAL A 286 4.67 -7.24 -5.25
N GLU A 287 5.17 -8.36 -5.78
CA GLU A 287 5.95 -9.34 -4.99
C GLU A 287 7.22 -8.72 -4.41
N ASP A 288 7.99 -8.01 -5.23
CA ASP A 288 9.21 -7.32 -4.82
C ASP A 288 8.90 -6.27 -3.71
N ALA A 289 7.76 -5.58 -3.82
CA ALA A 289 7.32 -4.62 -2.81
C ALA A 289 6.94 -5.30 -1.48
N ILE A 290 6.26 -6.45 -1.52
CA ILE A 290 5.93 -7.25 -0.33
C ILE A 290 7.21 -7.77 0.33
N GLU A 291 8.16 -8.28 -0.45
CA GLU A 291 9.44 -8.77 0.05
C GLU A 291 10.25 -7.65 0.71
N ALA A 292 10.34 -6.49 0.05
CA ALA A 292 11.10 -5.34 0.55
C ALA A 292 10.58 -4.77 1.89
N MET A 293 9.29 -4.95 2.19
CA MET A 293 8.69 -4.49 3.44
C MET A 293 8.60 -5.57 4.53
N THR A 294 8.86 -6.84 4.21
CA THR A 294 8.78 -7.94 5.18
C THR A 294 10.10 -8.09 5.91
N LEU A 295 10.10 -7.82 7.22
CA LEU A 295 11.30 -7.93 8.07
C LEU A 295 11.50 -9.33 8.63
N ALA A 296 10.41 -10.00 8.95
CA ALA A 296 10.37 -11.39 9.37
C ALA A 296 8.98 -11.96 9.10
N ARG A 297 8.90 -13.27 8.86
CA ARG A 297 7.67 -14.04 8.87
C ARG A 297 7.98 -15.45 9.35
N SER A 298 7.04 -16.06 10.07
CA SER A 298 7.18 -17.44 10.54
C SER A 298 7.21 -18.41 9.35
N ASP A 299 7.94 -19.51 9.50
CA ASP A 299 7.93 -20.59 8.50
C ASP A 299 6.62 -21.38 8.59
N ASP A 300 5.70 -21.08 7.67
CA ASP A 300 4.39 -21.74 7.59
C ASP A 300 4.35 -22.73 6.40
N LYS A 301 3.64 -23.85 6.57
CA LYS A 301 3.63 -24.93 5.55
C LYS A 301 2.96 -24.55 4.23
N ARG A 302 2.26 -23.43 4.17
CA ARG A 302 1.61 -22.92 2.96
C ARG A 302 2.50 -21.93 2.21
N ASP A 303 3.64 -21.52 2.78
CA ASP A 303 4.57 -20.54 2.24
C ASP A 303 3.86 -19.21 1.94
N SER A 304 3.21 -18.66 2.97
CA SER A 304 2.49 -17.40 2.86
C SER A 304 3.45 -16.21 2.81
N SER A 305 3.01 -15.12 2.18
CA SER A 305 3.85 -13.95 1.95
C SER A 305 4.09 -13.10 3.21
N GLY A 306 3.29 -13.30 4.25
CA GLY A 306 3.30 -12.51 5.49
C GLY A 306 2.22 -11.42 5.51
N ILE A 307 1.51 -11.18 4.41
CA ILE A 307 0.47 -10.13 4.35
C ILE A 307 -0.78 -10.58 3.58
N SER A 308 -1.95 -10.35 4.19
CA SER A 308 -3.25 -10.64 3.58
C SER A 308 -3.89 -9.39 2.98
N ILE A 309 -4.89 -9.60 2.13
CA ILE A 309 -5.68 -8.55 1.51
C ILE A 309 -7.15 -8.97 1.40
N PHE A 310 -8.08 -8.01 1.34
CA PHE A 310 -9.48 -8.27 1.04
C PHE A 310 -9.65 -8.80 -0.39
N LEU A 311 -9.96 -10.09 -0.51
CA LEU A 311 -10.10 -10.81 -1.76
C LEU A 311 -11.19 -11.91 -1.66
N PRO A 312 -12.49 -11.56 -1.84
CA PRO A 312 -13.61 -12.48 -1.64
C PRO A 312 -13.76 -13.59 -2.69
N ASP A 313 -14.22 -14.76 -2.24
CA ASP A 313 -14.53 -15.95 -3.07
C ASP A 313 -15.56 -15.70 -4.18
N ASN A 314 -16.42 -14.70 -4.02
CA ASN A 314 -17.59 -14.47 -4.86
C ASN A 314 -17.68 -13.01 -5.31
N ALA A 315 -18.32 -12.78 -6.46
CA ALA A 315 -18.60 -11.49 -7.11
C ALA A 315 -19.49 -10.52 -6.32
N THR A 316 -19.24 -10.35 -5.02
CA THR A 316 -19.86 -9.29 -4.23
C THR A 316 -19.04 -8.04 -4.40
N THR A 317 -19.66 -7.01 -4.97
CA THR A 317 -19.16 -5.63 -4.88
C THR A 317 -18.75 -5.32 -3.46
N ALA A 318 -17.54 -4.79 -3.29
CA ALA A 318 -17.07 -4.25 -2.02
C ALA A 318 -18.13 -3.27 -1.50
N GLY A 319 -18.81 -3.63 -0.42
CA GLY A 319 -19.89 -2.82 0.12
C GLY A 319 -19.34 -1.60 0.84
N SER A 320 -20.22 -0.66 1.20
CA SER A 320 -19.84 0.53 1.98
C SER A 320 -19.16 0.19 3.32
N TRP A 321 -19.33 -1.04 3.83
CA TRP A 321 -18.69 -1.52 5.04
C TRP A 321 -17.17 -1.73 4.90
N TYR A 322 -16.65 -1.89 3.67
CA TYR A 322 -15.21 -1.93 3.35
C TYR A 322 -14.74 -0.61 2.75
N THR A 323 -15.47 -0.09 1.75
CA THR A 323 -15.06 1.10 0.99
C THR A 323 -15.19 2.41 1.78
N THR A 324 -15.84 2.43 2.94
CA THR A 324 -15.89 3.63 3.80
C THR A 324 -14.72 3.65 4.80
N PRO A 325 -14.44 2.58 5.58
CA PRO A 325 -13.32 2.59 6.52
C PRO A 325 -11.94 2.60 5.84
N TYR A 326 -11.83 1.98 4.66
CA TYR A 326 -10.58 1.85 3.91
C TYR A 326 -10.62 2.62 2.58
N SER A 327 -11.34 3.75 2.55
CA SER A 327 -11.49 4.55 1.33
C SER A 327 -10.17 5.07 0.80
N SER A 328 -9.22 5.43 1.67
CA SER A 328 -7.88 5.90 1.27
C SER A 328 -7.09 4.82 0.54
N PHE A 329 -7.12 3.58 1.04
CA PHE A 329 -6.49 2.43 0.40
C PHE A 329 -7.12 2.16 -0.97
N ASP A 330 -8.46 2.14 -1.02
CA ASP A 330 -9.20 1.87 -2.26
C ASP A 330 -9.08 3.01 -3.29
N GLU A 331 -9.00 4.26 -2.86
CA GLU A 331 -8.74 5.43 -3.72
C GLU A 331 -7.32 5.41 -4.30
N SER A 332 -6.34 4.90 -3.54
CA SER A 332 -4.94 4.85 -3.95
C SER A 332 -4.65 3.70 -4.92
N THR A 333 -5.34 2.57 -4.75
CA THR A 333 -5.06 1.33 -5.49
C THR A 333 -6.12 1.00 -6.54
N GLY A 334 -7.36 1.45 -6.37
CA GLY A 334 -8.49 1.01 -7.17
C GLY A 334 -8.89 -0.45 -6.95
N TRP A 335 -8.43 -1.09 -5.88
CA TRP A 335 -8.53 -2.54 -5.63
C TRP A 335 -9.96 -3.10 -5.76
N SER A 336 -10.97 -2.39 -5.26
CA SER A 336 -12.37 -2.80 -5.37
C SER A 336 -12.85 -2.97 -6.82
N ASN A 337 -12.33 -2.17 -7.75
CA ASN A 337 -12.67 -2.27 -9.17
C ASN A 337 -12.13 -3.57 -9.79
N LEU A 338 -10.95 -4.02 -9.36
CA LEU A 338 -10.36 -5.28 -9.82
C LEU A 338 -11.20 -6.47 -9.32
N ILE A 339 -11.59 -6.45 -8.04
CA ILE A 339 -12.49 -7.46 -7.45
C ILE A 339 -13.80 -7.56 -8.25
N ASP A 340 -14.42 -6.42 -8.56
CA ASP A 340 -15.65 -6.36 -9.36
C ASP A 340 -15.46 -6.98 -10.75
N THR A 341 -14.32 -6.70 -11.38
CA THR A 341 -13.97 -7.21 -12.72
C THR A 341 -13.75 -8.73 -12.70
N MET A 342 -13.19 -9.27 -11.63
CA MET A 342 -13.03 -10.71 -11.41
C MET A 342 -14.37 -11.44 -11.13
N GLY A 343 -15.49 -10.73 -10.92
CA GLY A 343 -16.79 -11.29 -10.56
C GLY A 343 -17.62 -11.98 -11.66
N GLY A 344 -17.17 -12.07 -12.92
CA GLY A 344 -17.94 -12.63 -14.05
C GLY A 344 -18.00 -14.16 -14.13
N SER A 345 -19.20 -14.76 -14.08
CA SER A 345 -19.47 -16.20 -14.11
C SER A 345 -19.19 -16.91 -15.45
N GLY A 346 -18.67 -18.13 -15.40
CA GLY A 346 -18.50 -19.02 -16.57
C GLY A 346 -19.81 -19.30 -17.34
N GLY A 347 -19.75 -19.17 -18.66
CA GLY A 347 -20.80 -19.60 -19.59
C GLY A 347 -20.98 -18.73 -20.83
N SER A 348 -20.02 -18.78 -21.76
CA SER A 348 -20.08 -18.28 -23.14
C SER A 348 -20.94 -17.03 -23.42
N ASN A 349 -20.33 -15.84 -23.44
CA ASN A 349 -20.57 -14.92 -24.54
C ASN A 349 -19.41 -13.94 -24.72
N THR A 350 -19.14 -13.64 -25.98
CA THR A 350 -18.02 -12.86 -26.49
C THR A 350 -18.17 -11.37 -26.20
N GLY A 351 -17.09 -10.76 -25.67
CA GLY A 351 -16.74 -9.36 -25.87
C GLY A 351 -17.19 -8.39 -24.78
N SER A 352 -16.27 -8.02 -23.89
CA SER A 352 -16.23 -6.69 -23.28
C SER A 352 -14.80 -6.39 -22.84
N SER A 353 -14.18 -5.44 -23.53
CA SER A 353 -12.90 -4.81 -23.19
C SER A 353 -13.11 -3.79 -22.06
N GLY A 354 -12.08 -3.58 -21.23
CA GLY A 354 -12.08 -2.66 -20.10
C GLY A 354 -12.41 -1.19 -20.44
N GLY A 355 -12.84 -0.48 -19.40
CA GLY A 355 -13.12 0.96 -19.37
C GLY A 355 -14.53 1.27 -18.83
N ARG A 356 -14.61 1.75 -17.57
CA ARG A 356 -15.78 2.37 -16.89
C ARG A 356 -17.16 1.77 -17.24
N SER A 357 -17.69 0.91 -16.37
CA SER A 357 -19.12 0.50 -16.28
C SER A 357 -19.93 0.58 -17.59
N ILE A 358 -19.97 -0.52 -18.35
CA ILE A 358 -20.61 -0.58 -19.68
C ILE A 358 -22.02 -1.22 -19.67
N THR A 359 -22.69 -1.34 -18.51
CA THR A 359 -24.13 -1.71 -18.43
C THR A 359 -24.82 -1.13 -17.20
N GLY A 360 -24.47 0.10 -16.79
CA GLY A 360 -25.20 0.83 -15.76
C GLY A 360 -26.39 1.61 -16.33
N PRO A 361 -27.43 1.87 -15.54
CA PRO A 361 -28.56 2.71 -15.94
C PRO A 361 -28.11 4.10 -16.44
N ASP A 362 -28.74 4.62 -17.49
CA ASP A 362 -28.44 5.97 -17.99
C ASP A 362 -29.08 7.10 -17.15
N TRP A 363 -28.82 8.35 -17.54
CA TRP A 363 -29.35 9.53 -16.85
C TRP A 363 -30.89 9.67 -16.92
N SER A 364 -31.54 8.94 -17.82
CA SER A 364 -32.99 8.89 -18.01
C SER A 364 -33.66 7.72 -17.28
N GLU A 365 -32.87 6.82 -16.68
CA GLU A 365 -33.33 5.59 -16.02
C GLU A 365 -34.48 5.83 -15.03
N GLN A 366 -35.41 4.86 -15.00
CA GLN A 366 -36.78 4.84 -14.44
C GLN A 366 -37.87 5.01 -15.49
N ASN A 367 -37.50 5.28 -16.75
CA ASN A 367 -38.36 5.48 -17.90
C ASN A 367 -38.83 4.17 -18.58
N ASN A 368 -38.68 3.02 -17.93
CA ASN A 368 -38.91 1.68 -18.53
C ASN A 368 -40.40 1.35 -18.81
N VAL A 369 -41.30 2.30 -18.54
CA VAL A 369 -42.74 2.22 -18.80
C VAL A 369 -43.31 3.60 -19.18
N ALA A 370 -44.30 3.62 -20.07
CA ALA A 370 -44.93 4.87 -20.55
C ALA A 370 -45.45 5.82 -19.44
N ALA A 371 -45.84 5.29 -18.28
CA ALA A 371 -46.30 6.09 -17.14
C ALA A 371 -45.16 6.89 -16.46
N ALA A 372 -43.93 6.38 -16.54
CA ALA A 372 -42.72 6.98 -16.00
C ALA A 372 -41.86 7.63 -17.10
N ALA A 373 -42.43 7.86 -18.30
CA ALA A 373 -41.72 8.42 -19.43
C ALA A 373 -40.99 9.73 -19.05
N HIS A 374 -39.72 9.81 -19.39
CA HIS A 374 -38.86 10.94 -19.11
C HIS A 374 -39.30 12.16 -19.95
N ASP A 375 -39.52 13.31 -19.31
CA ASP A 375 -40.09 14.48 -19.98
C ASP A 375 -39.01 15.35 -20.64
N LEU A 376 -38.97 15.33 -21.97
CA LEU A 376 -38.09 16.15 -22.81
C LEU A 376 -38.65 17.58 -23.01
N ASN A 377 -39.77 17.91 -22.37
CA ASN A 377 -40.43 19.21 -22.42
C ASN A 377 -40.98 19.57 -23.81
N SER A 378 -41.33 20.85 -23.98
CA SER A 378 -41.85 21.39 -25.24
C SER A 378 -40.70 21.78 -26.16
N LEU A 379 -40.61 21.13 -27.31
CA LEU A 379 -39.52 21.29 -28.27
C LEU A 379 -39.98 22.12 -29.47
N VAL A 380 -39.13 23.06 -29.91
CA VAL A 380 -39.35 23.95 -31.05
C VAL A 380 -38.07 24.02 -31.86
N GLY A 381 -38.18 23.87 -33.18
CA GLY A 381 -37.04 23.88 -34.11
C GLY A 381 -36.22 22.58 -34.13
N SER A 382 -35.25 22.52 -35.05
CA SER A 382 -34.46 21.34 -35.35
C SER A 382 -33.20 21.18 -34.49
N GLY A 383 -32.66 19.95 -34.41
CA GLY A 383 -31.35 19.68 -33.83
C GLY A 383 -31.30 19.33 -32.33
N HIS A 384 -32.42 18.96 -31.70
CA HIS A 384 -32.42 18.57 -30.28
C HIS A 384 -31.86 17.16 -30.13
N VAL A 385 -30.61 17.02 -29.68
CA VAL A 385 -29.94 15.71 -29.49
C VAL A 385 -29.87 15.37 -28.01
N PHE A 386 -30.42 14.21 -27.66
CA PHE A 386 -30.28 13.55 -26.36
C PHE A 386 -29.35 12.35 -26.56
N SER A 387 -28.20 12.35 -25.90
CA SER A 387 -27.12 11.37 -26.12
C SER A 387 -26.80 10.63 -24.84
N SER A 388 -25.95 9.61 -24.96
CA SER A 388 -25.54 8.76 -23.83
C SER A 388 -26.72 8.01 -23.19
N LEU A 389 -27.72 7.63 -24.00
CA LEU A 389 -28.83 6.78 -23.60
C LEU A 389 -28.45 5.31 -23.81
N ASN A 390 -28.96 4.39 -23.01
CA ASN A 390 -28.66 2.97 -23.13
C ASN A 390 -29.91 2.09 -22.95
N LEU A 391 -29.87 0.90 -23.55
CA LEU A 391 -30.79 -0.18 -23.18
C LEU A 391 -29.95 -1.22 -22.44
N HIS A 392 -29.83 -1.11 -21.12
CA HIS A 392 -28.82 -1.81 -20.32
C HIS A 392 -29.24 -3.24 -19.90
N THR A 393 -30.49 -3.65 -20.17
CA THR A 393 -30.93 -5.05 -20.07
C THR A 393 -31.77 -5.48 -21.27
N ASN A 394 -31.96 -6.79 -21.46
CA ASN A 394 -32.73 -7.33 -22.60
C ASN A 394 -34.25 -7.03 -22.54
N ASP A 395 -34.74 -6.60 -21.38
CA ASP A 395 -36.13 -6.19 -21.13
C ASP A 395 -36.25 -4.65 -20.99
N ASP A 396 -35.16 -3.92 -21.23
CA ASP A 396 -35.11 -2.47 -21.09
C ASP A 396 -35.82 -1.74 -22.24
N SER A 397 -36.52 -0.66 -21.93
CA SER A 397 -37.50 -0.02 -22.81
C SER A 397 -37.69 1.45 -22.47
N ASP A 398 -37.05 2.34 -23.22
CA ASP A 398 -37.08 3.76 -22.90
C ASP A 398 -38.34 4.45 -23.40
N TRP A 399 -39.02 5.15 -22.48
CA TRP A 399 -40.14 6.04 -22.82
C TRP A 399 -39.77 7.50 -22.59
N PHE A 400 -39.97 8.33 -23.60
CA PHE A 400 -39.84 9.77 -23.51
C PHE A 400 -41.17 10.47 -23.78
N ARG A 401 -41.35 11.65 -23.19
CA ARG A 401 -42.49 12.53 -23.44
C ARG A 401 -41.98 13.84 -24.02
N LEU A 402 -42.62 14.33 -25.08
CA LEU A 402 -42.32 15.65 -25.64
C LEU A 402 -43.61 16.35 -26.06
N ALA A 403 -43.58 17.68 -26.12
CA ALA A 403 -44.65 18.47 -26.73
C ALA A 403 -44.13 19.25 -27.93
N ILE A 404 -44.88 19.24 -29.04
CA ILE A 404 -44.62 20.13 -30.19
C ILE A 404 -45.63 21.28 -30.17
N THR A 405 -45.16 22.48 -30.48
CA THR A 405 -45.94 23.72 -30.29
C THR A 405 -46.70 24.18 -31.53
N SER A 406 -46.33 23.67 -32.70
CA SER A 406 -46.96 23.94 -33.99
C SER A 406 -47.18 22.61 -34.74
N ALA A 407 -47.96 22.66 -35.83
CA ALA A 407 -48.19 21.47 -36.63
C ALA A 407 -46.91 21.13 -37.42
N GLY A 408 -46.47 19.88 -37.37
CA GLY A 408 -45.25 19.47 -38.05
C GLY A 408 -45.38 19.44 -39.57
N ASP A 409 -44.26 19.65 -40.24
CA ASP A 409 -44.10 19.58 -41.68
C ASP A 409 -43.13 18.47 -42.12
N ALA A 410 -42.88 18.38 -43.43
CA ALA A 410 -42.08 17.31 -44.03
C ALA A 410 -40.61 17.25 -43.57
N SER A 411 -40.10 18.30 -42.91
CA SER A 411 -38.75 18.35 -42.35
C SER A 411 -38.67 17.91 -40.89
N ASP A 412 -39.80 17.85 -40.19
CA ASP A 412 -39.88 17.51 -38.77
C ASP A 412 -39.94 15.99 -38.55
N LYS A 413 -39.07 15.49 -37.67
CA LYS A 413 -38.88 14.05 -37.45
C LYS A 413 -38.18 13.77 -36.14
N ILE A 414 -38.29 12.52 -35.68
CA ILE A 414 -37.50 11.99 -34.59
C ILE A 414 -36.63 10.89 -35.16
N THR A 415 -35.33 10.94 -34.85
CA THR A 415 -34.32 9.99 -35.28
C THR A 415 -33.67 9.37 -34.06
N VAL A 416 -33.57 8.05 -34.01
CA VAL A 416 -32.75 7.34 -33.02
C VAL A 416 -31.59 6.65 -33.72
N THR A 417 -30.37 6.74 -33.19
CA THR A 417 -29.16 6.20 -33.81
C THR A 417 -28.35 5.41 -32.78
N PRO A 418 -28.15 4.09 -32.95
CA PRO A 418 -27.24 3.32 -32.10
C PRO A 418 -25.81 3.82 -32.22
N SER A 419 -25.09 3.84 -31.10
CA SER A 419 -23.70 4.29 -30.99
C SER A 419 -22.69 3.15 -31.20
N GLY A 420 -23.17 1.89 -31.24
CA GLY A 420 -22.36 0.67 -31.40
C GLY A 420 -22.27 0.10 -32.83
N GLU A 421 -21.92 -1.19 -32.92
CA GLU A 421 -21.64 -1.91 -34.17
C GLU A 421 -22.87 -2.03 -35.10
N ALA A 422 -22.63 -2.16 -36.42
CA ALA A 422 -23.66 -2.19 -37.48
C ALA A 422 -24.61 -3.41 -37.49
N THR A 423 -24.74 -4.12 -36.36
CA THR A 423 -25.65 -5.25 -36.14
C THR A 423 -26.71 -4.98 -35.05
N GLU A 424 -26.55 -3.94 -34.23
CA GLU A 424 -27.47 -3.59 -33.14
C GLU A 424 -28.80 -3.05 -33.68
N THR A 425 -29.89 -3.79 -33.51
CA THR A 425 -31.19 -3.40 -34.09
C THR A 425 -32.00 -2.61 -33.07
N ILE A 426 -32.22 -1.33 -33.34
CA ILE A 426 -33.09 -0.46 -32.54
C ILE A 426 -34.43 -0.22 -33.25
N ARG A 427 -35.49 0.04 -32.48
CA ARG A 427 -36.80 0.44 -32.99
C ARG A 427 -37.27 1.71 -32.30
N LEU A 428 -37.93 2.57 -33.09
CA LEU A 428 -38.53 3.83 -32.64
C LEU A 428 -40.03 3.84 -32.93
N GLU A 429 -40.84 4.10 -31.92
CA GLU A 429 -42.29 4.21 -32.01
C GLU A 429 -42.77 5.56 -31.46
N LEU A 430 -43.74 6.18 -32.14
CA LEU A 430 -44.36 7.43 -31.74
C LEU A 430 -45.82 7.19 -31.39
N TYR A 431 -46.25 7.65 -30.22
CA TYR A 431 -47.61 7.52 -29.71
C TYR A 431 -48.24 8.89 -29.47
N ASP A 432 -49.58 8.92 -29.45
CA ASP A 432 -50.29 10.07 -28.88
C ASP A 432 -50.10 10.12 -27.34
N SER A 433 -50.55 11.21 -26.72
CA SER A 433 -50.49 11.41 -25.26
C SER A 433 -51.09 10.29 -24.39
N THR A 434 -51.85 9.34 -24.96
CA THR A 434 -52.43 8.21 -24.21
C THR A 434 -51.51 6.99 -24.15
N GLY A 435 -50.53 6.87 -25.04
CA GLY A 435 -49.57 5.74 -25.08
C GLY A 435 -50.19 4.39 -25.46
N THR A 436 -51.43 4.35 -25.98
CA THR A 436 -52.17 3.08 -26.16
C THR A 436 -51.98 2.40 -27.52
N THR A 437 -51.80 3.16 -28.61
CA THR A 437 -51.52 2.63 -29.95
C THR A 437 -50.52 3.53 -30.68
N PRO A 438 -49.49 2.97 -31.34
CA PRO A 438 -48.49 3.79 -32.03
C PRO A 438 -49.10 4.48 -33.25
N LEU A 439 -48.85 5.78 -33.36
CA LEU A 439 -49.17 6.62 -34.52
C LEU A 439 -48.25 6.29 -35.70
N GLN A 440 -46.97 6.09 -35.40
CA GLN A 440 -45.94 5.67 -36.35
C GLN A 440 -44.94 4.72 -35.69
N THR A 441 -44.37 3.83 -36.48
CA THR A 441 -43.32 2.89 -36.08
C THR A 441 -42.26 2.88 -37.17
N SER A 442 -41.00 3.00 -36.80
CA SER A 442 -39.89 2.89 -37.74
C SER A 442 -39.78 1.46 -38.31
N SER A 443 -38.99 1.28 -39.36
CA SER A 443 -38.43 -0.04 -39.67
C SER A 443 -37.50 -0.48 -38.53
N ASN A 444 -37.33 -1.78 -38.29
CA ASN A 444 -36.29 -2.27 -37.38
C ASN A 444 -34.99 -2.38 -38.21
N GLY A 445 -33.88 -1.82 -37.75
CA GLY A 445 -32.60 -1.98 -38.45
C GLY A 445 -31.38 -1.45 -37.69
N PRO A 446 -30.16 -1.81 -38.14
CA PRO A 446 -28.92 -1.52 -37.43
C PRO A 446 -28.30 -0.15 -37.74
N GLY A 447 -29.16 0.83 -37.97
CA GLY A 447 -28.77 2.21 -38.28
C GLY A 447 -29.88 3.17 -37.90
N PRO A 448 -29.73 4.47 -38.20
CA PRO A 448 -30.68 5.49 -37.75
C PRO A 448 -32.13 5.12 -38.11
N GLN A 449 -33.00 5.02 -37.11
CA GLN A 449 -34.42 4.80 -37.29
C GLN A 449 -35.19 6.10 -37.12
N GLN A 450 -36.20 6.32 -37.97
CA GLN A 450 -36.91 7.59 -38.04
C GLN A 450 -38.42 7.42 -38.04
N VAL A 451 -39.10 8.34 -37.36
CA VAL A 451 -40.54 8.58 -37.45
C VAL A 451 -40.77 10.05 -37.78
N SER A 452 -41.78 10.34 -38.59
CA SER A 452 -42.06 11.70 -39.07
C SER A 452 -43.10 12.40 -38.18
N LEU A 453 -42.88 13.69 -37.94
CA LEU A 453 -43.84 14.57 -37.27
C LEU A 453 -44.75 15.31 -38.27
N ASP A 454 -44.59 15.09 -39.58
CA ASP A 454 -45.36 15.74 -40.64
C ASP A 454 -46.88 15.52 -40.47
N GLY A 455 -47.62 16.62 -40.42
CA GLY A 455 -49.07 16.63 -40.27
C GLY A 455 -49.59 16.32 -38.87
N LEU A 456 -48.72 16.10 -37.88
CA LEU A 456 -49.12 16.02 -36.48
C LEU A 456 -49.45 17.43 -35.96
N ALA A 457 -50.54 17.56 -35.22
CA ALA A 457 -50.96 18.84 -34.65
C ALA A 457 -50.13 19.19 -33.41
N ALA A 458 -50.11 20.47 -33.01
CA ALA A 458 -49.51 20.86 -31.74
C ALA A 458 -50.13 20.07 -30.57
N GLY A 459 -49.29 19.49 -29.71
CA GLY A 459 -49.72 18.58 -28.65
C GLY A 459 -48.58 17.76 -28.06
N THR A 460 -48.91 16.97 -27.04
CA THR A 460 -47.98 16.06 -26.35
C THR A 460 -47.99 14.67 -26.99
N TYR A 461 -46.80 14.13 -27.17
CA TYR A 461 -46.52 12.83 -27.78
C TYR A 461 -45.58 12.03 -26.88
N LEU A 462 -45.67 10.71 -26.98
CA LEU A 462 -44.76 9.79 -26.31
C LEU A 462 -43.90 9.10 -27.36
N VAL A 463 -42.60 9.00 -27.08
CA VAL A 463 -41.63 8.30 -27.90
C VAL A 463 -41.19 7.06 -27.13
N HIS A 464 -41.17 5.93 -27.82
CA HIS A 464 -40.77 4.66 -27.25
C HIS A 464 -39.60 4.11 -28.06
N VAL A 465 -38.53 3.74 -27.37
CA VAL A 465 -37.31 3.16 -27.94
C VAL A 465 -37.07 1.80 -27.30
N ASP A 466 -36.89 0.78 -28.13
CA ASP A 466 -36.58 -0.56 -27.65
C ASP A 466 -35.74 -1.37 -28.65
N SER A 467 -35.32 -2.56 -28.21
CA SER A 467 -34.51 -3.51 -28.97
C SER A 467 -35.34 -4.75 -29.36
N PRO A 468 -35.81 -4.87 -30.62
CA PRO A 468 -36.66 -5.99 -31.05
C PRO A 468 -35.98 -7.37 -30.98
N SER A 469 -34.64 -7.42 -30.95
CA SER A 469 -33.86 -8.64 -30.76
C SER A 469 -33.70 -9.05 -29.29
N ALA A 470 -34.22 -8.25 -28.35
CA ALA A 470 -34.02 -8.39 -26.90
C ALA A 470 -32.52 -8.43 -26.55
N THR A 471 -31.76 -7.50 -27.13
CA THR A 471 -30.32 -7.33 -26.89
C THR A 471 -30.08 -5.94 -26.32
N ALA A 472 -29.31 -5.85 -25.24
CA ALA A 472 -28.82 -4.58 -24.71
C ALA A 472 -28.14 -3.74 -25.82
N ILE A 473 -28.32 -2.42 -25.77
CA ILE A 473 -27.71 -1.46 -26.69
C ILE A 473 -26.84 -0.52 -25.85
N ALA A 474 -25.51 -0.59 -26.06
CA ALA A 474 -24.50 0.08 -25.23
C ALA A 474 -24.38 1.61 -25.47
N GLY A 475 -25.42 2.23 -26.03
CA GLY A 475 -25.41 3.62 -26.40
C GLY A 475 -26.33 3.90 -27.59
N TYR A 476 -27.18 4.91 -27.50
CA TYR A 476 -27.84 5.49 -28.66
C TYR A 476 -28.11 6.99 -28.46
N ASP A 477 -28.27 7.71 -29.57
CA ASP A 477 -28.65 9.12 -29.62
C ASP A 477 -30.08 9.27 -30.12
N LEU A 478 -30.88 10.09 -29.44
CA LEU A 478 -32.22 10.52 -29.84
C LEU A 478 -32.17 11.98 -30.33
N LEU A 479 -32.33 12.18 -31.63
CA LEU A 479 -32.43 13.49 -32.27
C LEU A 479 -33.90 13.83 -32.57
N VAL A 480 -34.39 14.97 -32.10
CA VAL A 480 -35.72 15.52 -32.41
C VAL A 480 -35.57 16.78 -33.24
N ASP A 481 -36.10 16.74 -34.46
CA ASP A 481 -36.32 17.90 -35.32
C ASP A 481 -37.78 18.34 -35.16
N ALA A 482 -38.05 19.32 -34.28
CA ALA A 482 -39.40 19.76 -33.94
C ALA A 482 -39.86 20.96 -34.80
N PRO A 483 -41.18 21.16 -34.97
CA PRO A 483 -41.70 22.22 -35.82
C PRO A 483 -41.32 23.62 -35.33
N ASP A 484 -41.02 24.52 -36.27
CA ASP A 484 -40.74 25.94 -35.96
C ASP A 484 -42.02 26.64 -35.47
N GLY A 485 -41.95 27.31 -34.31
CA GLY A 485 -43.10 27.97 -33.66
C GLY A 485 -43.45 29.36 -34.21
N ASP A 486 -44.62 29.89 -33.83
CA ASP A 486 -45.15 31.20 -34.29
C ASP A 486 -44.45 32.39 -33.57
N ALA A 487 -43.76 33.25 -34.34
CA ALA A 487 -42.81 34.27 -33.88
C ALA A 487 -43.40 35.55 -33.21
N ALA A 488 -44.57 35.48 -32.58
CA ALA A 488 -45.19 36.62 -31.87
C ALA A 488 -45.11 36.55 -30.34
N SER A 489 -44.71 35.40 -29.81
CA SER A 489 -44.29 35.17 -28.43
C SER A 489 -43.20 34.11 -28.56
N ASP A 490 -41.94 34.52 -28.48
CA ASP A 490 -40.86 33.53 -28.43
C ASP A 490 -40.95 32.74 -27.12
N TRP A 491 -40.20 31.64 -27.07
CA TRP A 491 -40.18 30.75 -25.91
C TRP A 491 -39.51 31.39 -24.68
N ALA A 492 -38.83 32.52 -24.83
CA ALA A 492 -38.18 33.27 -23.75
C ALA A 492 -39.18 34.13 -22.94
N GLY A 493 -40.48 34.09 -23.25
CA GLY A 493 -41.52 34.77 -22.47
C GLY A 493 -41.46 36.30 -22.56
N ASP A 494 -41.91 37.03 -21.53
CA ASP A 494 -41.87 38.50 -21.50
C ASP A 494 -40.52 39.01 -20.99
N ASN A 495 -39.49 38.94 -21.83
CA ASN A 495 -38.12 39.42 -21.54
C ASN A 495 -37.87 40.89 -21.94
N SER A 496 -38.94 41.67 -22.11
CA SER A 496 -38.92 43.03 -22.67
C SER A 496 -38.25 44.12 -21.80
N THR A 497 -37.80 43.76 -20.60
CA THR A 497 -37.15 44.67 -19.64
C THR A 497 -36.09 43.91 -18.84
N LEU A 498 -34.99 44.56 -18.45
CA LEU A 498 -33.91 43.94 -17.67
C LEU A 498 -34.36 43.11 -16.44
N PRO A 499 -35.32 43.55 -15.59
CA PRO A 499 -35.78 42.73 -14.45
C PRO A 499 -36.55 41.46 -14.84
N LYS A 500 -36.92 41.33 -16.11
CA LYS A 500 -37.56 40.14 -16.67
C LYS A 500 -36.65 39.40 -17.65
N ALA A 501 -35.34 39.68 -17.64
CA ALA A 501 -34.40 39.02 -18.53
C ALA A 501 -34.51 37.50 -18.41
N PHE A 502 -34.62 36.81 -19.54
CA PHE A 502 -34.73 35.35 -19.54
C PHE A 502 -33.35 34.73 -19.36
N HIS A 503 -33.20 33.84 -18.37
CA HIS A 503 -31.92 33.22 -18.07
C HIS A 503 -31.70 32.00 -18.97
N LEU A 504 -30.61 31.99 -19.74
CA LEU A 504 -30.28 30.96 -20.74
C LEU A 504 -29.49 29.78 -20.15
N GLY A 505 -29.26 29.77 -18.83
CA GLY A 505 -28.45 28.76 -18.14
C GLY A 505 -26.95 29.05 -18.19
N THR A 506 -26.15 28.04 -17.86
CA THR A 506 -24.69 28.11 -17.87
C THR A 506 -24.13 27.69 -19.23
N ILE A 507 -23.45 28.60 -19.94
CA ILE A 507 -23.01 28.37 -21.33
C ILE A 507 -21.53 28.01 -21.39
N GLY A 508 -21.21 26.71 -21.52
CA GLY A 508 -19.82 26.21 -21.47
C GLY A 508 -19.27 25.57 -22.75
N SER A 509 -20.06 25.49 -23.82
CA SER A 509 -19.72 24.80 -25.07
C SER A 509 -20.41 25.48 -26.28
N ASN A 510 -20.34 24.88 -27.47
CA ASN A 510 -21.12 25.35 -28.62
C ASN A 510 -22.62 25.23 -28.32
N THR A 511 -23.30 26.35 -28.15
CA THR A 511 -24.73 26.38 -27.81
C THR A 511 -25.47 27.32 -28.73
N VAL A 512 -26.60 26.87 -29.30
CA VAL A 512 -27.41 27.68 -30.21
C VAL A 512 -28.83 27.81 -29.66
N PHE A 513 -29.27 29.05 -29.45
CA PHE A 513 -30.64 29.38 -29.07
C PHE A 513 -31.34 30.00 -30.29
N SER A 514 -32.34 29.31 -30.83
CA SER A 514 -33.06 29.72 -32.04
C SER A 514 -34.54 30.01 -31.76
N GLY A 515 -35.23 30.68 -32.69
CA GLY A 515 -36.66 30.98 -32.54
C GLY A 515 -36.97 32.17 -31.60
N LEU A 516 -36.00 33.06 -31.38
CA LEU A 516 -36.13 34.28 -30.57
C LEU A 516 -36.69 35.44 -31.40
N GLY A 517 -37.47 36.35 -30.82
CA GLY A 517 -38.14 37.41 -31.57
C GLY A 517 -38.39 38.69 -30.80
N VAL A 518 -37.80 39.81 -31.28
CA VAL A 518 -37.98 41.12 -30.65
C VAL A 518 -39.33 41.73 -31.06
N SER A 519 -40.19 42.01 -30.09
CA SER A 519 -41.45 42.74 -30.34
C SER A 519 -41.21 44.23 -30.61
N ALA A 520 -41.97 44.83 -31.53
CA ALA A 520 -41.69 46.17 -32.07
C ALA A 520 -41.56 47.27 -30.99
N GLY A 521 -40.32 47.74 -30.77
CA GLY A 521 -40.00 48.84 -29.86
C GLY A 521 -39.70 48.42 -28.41
N ALA A 522 -39.57 47.12 -28.14
CA ALA A 522 -39.03 46.57 -26.90
C ALA A 522 -37.60 46.05 -27.11
N ASP A 523 -36.82 45.96 -26.03
CA ASP A 523 -35.51 45.30 -26.01
C ASP A 523 -35.70 43.90 -25.42
N ASP A 524 -35.13 42.87 -26.03
CA ASP A 524 -35.07 41.55 -25.42
C ASP A 524 -33.84 41.47 -24.53
N TRP A 525 -34.06 41.09 -23.28
CA TRP A 525 -33.00 40.93 -22.30
C TRP A 525 -32.80 39.45 -21.98
N PHE A 526 -31.57 39.00 -22.03
CA PHE A 526 -31.18 37.68 -21.57
C PHE A 526 -30.12 37.80 -20.49
N THR A 527 -30.09 36.84 -19.59
CA THR A 527 -28.95 36.60 -18.71
C THR A 527 -28.42 35.21 -18.97
N PHE A 528 -27.14 35.00 -18.73
CA PHE A 528 -26.55 33.68 -18.78
C PHE A 528 -25.37 33.63 -17.83
N ASP A 529 -25.11 32.46 -17.28
CA ASP A 529 -23.96 32.26 -16.41
C ASP A 529 -22.81 31.68 -17.25
N THR A 530 -21.60 32.11 -16.96
CA THR A 530 -20.40 31.43 -17.44
C THR A 530 -20.15 30.22 -16.56
N PRO A 531 -19.57 29.13 -17.08
CA PRO A 531 -19.25 27.96 -16.26
C PRO A 531 -18.22 28.32 -15.19
N ARG A 532 -18.40 27.76 -13.99
CA ARG A 532 -17.35 27.76 -12.97
C ARG A 532 -16.21 26.86 -13.42
N ARG A 533 -15.04 27.45 -13.67
CA ARG A 533 -13.83 26.81 -14.17
C ARG A 533 -12.63 27.50 -13.54
N ALA A 534 -11.50 26.80 -13.41
CA ALA A 534 -10.31 27.39 -12.78
C ALA A 534 -9.79 28.65 -13.51
N ASN A 535 -10.02 28.77 -14.83
CA ASN A 535 -9.38 29.80 -15.66
C ASN A 535 -10.36 30.53 -16.60
N SER A 536 -9.92 31.70 -17.08
CA SER A 536 -10.71 32.56 -17.95
C SER A 536 -10.72 32.12 -19.41
N ALA A 537 -11.87 32.13 -20.09
CA ALA A 537 -12.01 31.71 -21.49
C ALA A 537 -12.74 32.74 -22.34
N LEU A 538 -12.21 33.01 -23.55
CA LEU A 538 -12.80 33.92 -24.53
C LEU A 538 -13.84 33.20 -25.40
N TYR A 539 -15.08 33.62 -25.30
CA TYR A 539 -16.19 33.11 -26.09
C TYR A 539 -16.58 34.11 -27.19
N THR A 540 -17.04 33.59 -28.33
CA THR A 540 -17.73 34.40 -29.34
C THR A 540 -19.22 34.13 -29.26
N LEU A 541 -20.02 35.17 -29.12
CA LEU A 541 -21.47 35.13 -29.31
C LEU A 541 -21.79 35.73 -30.68
N ALA A 542 -22.30 34.91 -31.59
CA ALA A 542 -22.79 35.34 -32.88
C ALA A 542 -24.32 35.39 -32.89
N LEU A 543 -24.89 36.58 -33.08
CA LEU A 543 -26.32 36.74 -33.33
C LEU A 543 -26.57 36.72 -34.84
N SER A 544 -27.43 35.82 -35.31
CA SER A 544 -27.78 35.70 -36.73
C SER A 544 -29.24 36.10 -36.98
N THR A 545 -29.46 37.09 -37.86
CA THR A 545 -30.80 37.50 -38.31
C THR A 545 -31.11 37.03 -39.74
N PRO A 546 -32.32 36.51 -40.04
CA PRO A 546 -32.67 36.02 -41.38
C PRO A 546 -32.93 37.11 -42.45
N GLN A 547 -33.02 38.39 -42.09
CA GLN A 547 -33.38 39.48 -43.02
C GLN A 547 -32.57 40.75 -42.76
N ASP A 548 -32.46 41.61 -43.79
CA ASP A 548 -31.72 42.91 -43.88
C ASP A 548 -32.07 43.98 -42.82
N GLN A 549 -32.66 43.60 -41.68
CA GLN A 549 -33.00 44.47 -40.58
C GLN A 549 -31.81 44.64 -39.62
N SER A 550 -31.55 45.89 -39.22
CA SER A 550 -30.46 46.21 -38.31
C SER A 550 -30.91 46.02 -36.86
N VAL A 551 -30.17 45.20 -36.12
CA VAL A 551 -30.30 45.02 -34.67
C VAL A 551 -29.05 45.58 -33.97
N SER A 552 -29.20 45.92 -32.69
CA SER A 552 -28.13 46.35 -31.79
C SER A 552 -28.02 45.37 -30.63
N VAL A 553 -26.84 44.81 -30.42
CA VAL A 553 -26.59 43.78 -29.41
C VAL A 553 -25.47 44.22 -28.49
N VAL A 554 -25.67 44.09 -27.18
CA VAL A 554 -24.73 44.53 -26.15
C VAL A 554 -24.61 43.47 -25.06
N ILE A 555 -23.38 43.11 -24.68
CA ILE A 555 -23.09 42.28 -23.50
C ILE A 555 -22.65 43.20 -22.36
N GLN A 556 -23.15 42.94 -21.16
CA GLN A 556 -22.80 43.65 -19.93
C GLN A 556 -22.45 42.67 -18.81
N ASP A 557 -21.58 43.07 -17.89
CA ASP A 557 -21.27 42.34 -16.67
C ASP A 557 -22.36 42.52 -15.59
N ASP A 558 -22.19 41.85 -14.45
CA ASP A 558 -23.10 41.87 -13.29
C ASP A 558 -23.24 43.26 -12.64
N GLN A 559 -22.30 44.18 -12.89
CA GLN A 559 -22.33 45.58 -12.46
C GLN A 559 -22.95 46.52 -13.52
N GLY A 560 -23.38 45.98 -14.66
CA GLY A 560 -23.98 46.72 -15.78
C GLY A 560 -22.96 47.47 -16.64
N VAL A 561 -21.67 47.15 -16.53
CA VAL A 561 -20.60 47.69 -17.37
C VAL A 561 -20.58 46.92 -18.68
N GLN A 562 -20.49 47.64 -19.80
CA GLN A 562 -20.50 47.05 -21.14
C GLN A 562 -19.19 46.30 -21.43
N VAL A 563 -19.32 45.02 -21.78
CA VAL A 563 -18.23 44.10 -22.13
C VAL A 563 -17.93 44.19 -23.63
N ASP A 564 -18.96 44.13 -24.48
CA ASP A 564 -18.83 44.27 -25.94
C ASP A 564 -20.15 44.73 -26.60
N GLU A 565 -20.09 45.32 -27.81
CA GLU A 565 -21.26 45.73 -28.59
C GLU A 565 -21.12 45.52 -30.10
N ALA A 566 -22.24 45.22 -30.76
CA ALA A 566 -22.32 45.07 -32.21
C ALA A 566 -23.63 45.66 -32.74
N ASN A 567 -23.55 46.33 -33.91
CA ASN A 567 -24.69 46.97 -34.57
C ASN A 567 -24.68 46.64 -36.06
N GLY A 568 -25.76 46.10 -36.60
CA GLY A 568 -25.86 45.80 -38.04
C GLY A 568 -26.90 44.75 -38.37
N ASN A 569 -26.79 44.14 -39.56
CA ASN A 569 -27.65 43.07 -40.05
C ASN A 569 -26.79 41.83 -40.43
N GLY A 570 -27.41 40.65 -40.50
CA GLY A 570 -26.69 39.39 -40.74
C GLY A 570 -26.10 38.78 -39.46
N THR A 571 -24.94 38.12 -39.55
CA THR A 571 -24.25 37.55 -38.38
C THR A 571 -23.40 38.62 -37.69
N LEU A 572 -23.79 39.00 -36.49
CA LEU A 572 -23.09 39.95 -35.62
C LEU A 572 -22.33 39.18 -34.54
N ALA A 573 -21.00 39.27 -34.55
CA ALA A 573 -20.16 38.62 -33.55
C ALA A 573 -19.77 39.59 -32.43
N LEU A 574 -19.89 39.11 -31.20
CA LEU A 574 -19.44 39.74 -29.96
C LEU A 574 -18.48 38.77 -29.28
N SER A 575 -17.59 39.29 -28.46
CA SER A 575 -16.69 38.48 -27.64
C SER A 575 -16.82 38.84 -26.16
N TYR A 576 -16.80 37.82 -25.30
CA TYR A 576 -16.78 38.01 -23.86
C TYR A 576 -15.80 37.03 -23.22
N VAL A 577 -15.20 37.43 -22.10
CA VAL A 577 -14.30 36.58 -21.30
C VAL A 577 -15.07 36.11 -20.08
N ALA A 578 -15.26 34.80 -19.95
CA ALA A 578 -15.65 34.18 -18.69
C ALA A 578 -14.42 34.16 -17.78
N SER A 579 -14.47 34.65 -16.54
CA SER A 579 -13.29 34.59 -15.64
C SER A 579 -13.18 33.31 -14.82
N GLY A 580 -14.16 32.41 -14.94
CA GLY A 580 -14.15 31.10 -14.29
C GLY A 580 -14.85 31.04 -12.92
N GLY A 581 -15.30 32.18 -12.39
CA GLY A 581 -16.00 32.29 -11.10
C GLY A 581 -17.50 31.97 -11.15
N GLY A 582 -18.07 31.68 -12.31
CA GLY A 582 -19.53 31.56 -12.48
C GLY A 582 -20.21 32.90 -12.73
N GLU A 583 -19.55 33.71 -13.57
CA GLU A 583 -19.94 34.98 -14.17
C GLU A 583 -21.40 35.11 -14.59
N GLN A 584 -22.26 35.95 -13.99
CA GLN A 584 -23.54 36.25 -14.63
C GLN A 584 -23.38 37.44 -15.60
N LEU A 585 -23.59 37.21 -16.88
CA LEU A 585 -23.58 38.24 -17.93
C LEU A 585 -25.00 38.53 -18.42
N THR A 586 -25.21 39.79 -18.81
CA THR A 586 -26.48 40.26 -19.37
C THR A 586 -26.31 40.59 -20.85
N LEU A 587 -27.17 40.04 -21.69
CA LEU A 587 -27.25 40.34 -23.11
C LEU A 587 -28.50 41.18 -23.39
N ARG A 588 -28.33 42.32 -24.06
CA ARG A 588 -29.45 43.11 -24.58
C ARG A 588 -29.47 43.07 -26.09
N VAL A 589 -30.60 42.70 -26.66
CA VAL A 589 -30.88 42.81 -28.10
C VAL A 589 -31.94 43.90 -28.30
N SER A 590 -31.63 44.90 -29.13
CA SER A 590 -32.44 46.12 -29.28
C SER A 590 -32.65 46.51 -30.74
N GLY A 591 -33.92 46.75 -31.12
CA GLY A 591 -34.33 47.43 -32.37
C GLY A 591 -34.55 46.56 -33.62
N GLY A 592 -35.56 46.96 -34.42
CA GLY A 592 -35.92 46.43 -35.75
C GLY A 592 -37.44 46.16 -35.86
N ALA A 593 -38.17 46.75 -36.81
CA ALA A 593 -39.63 46.60 -36.88
C ALA A 593 -40.03 45.18 -37.35
N ASP A 594 -40.80 44.47 -36.52
CA ASP A 594 -41.27 43.10 -36.74
C ASP A 594 -40.13 42.17 -37.23
N THR A 595 -39.11 41.94 -36.38
CA THR A 595 -38.05 40.98 -36.68
C THR A 595 -38.61 39.56 -36.63
N ALA A 596 -38.61 38.88 -37.77
CA ALA A 596 -38.74 37.43 -37.83
C ALA A 596 -37.47 36.79 -37.24
N SER A 597 -37.67 35.95 -36.23
CA SER A 597 -36.80 34.89 -35.68
C SER A 597 -35.28 35.12 -35.79
N TYR A 598 -34.59 35.58 -34.74
CA TYR A 598 -33.12 35.55 -34.66
C TYR A 598 -32.62 34.33 -33.86
N SER A 599 -31.33 34.04 -33.99
CA SER A 599 -30.65 32.99 -33.22
C SER A 599 -29.36 33.50 -32.59
N LEU A 600 -29.05 33.01 -31.38
CA LEU A 600 -27.82 33.27 -30.64
C LEU A 600 -26.94 32.02 -30.73
N HIS A 601 -25.73 32.17 -31.25
CA HIS A 601 -24.75 31.09 -31.44
C HIS A 601 -23.55 31.39 -30.55
N PHE A 602 -23.41 30.63 -29.48
CA PHE A 602 -22.22 30.66 -28.64
C PHE A 602 -21.20 29.69 -29.21
N THR A 603 -20.00 30.16 -29.46
CA THR A 603 -18.92 29.37 -30.04
C THR A 603 -17.60 29.70 -29.34
N PRO A 604 -16.89 28.73 -28.74
CA PRO A 604 -15.51 28.92 -28.32
C PRO A 604 -14.68 29.23 -29.57
N GLN A 605 -13.92 30.32 -29.56
CA GLN A 605 -13.09 30.65 -30.72
C GLN A 605 -11.76 29.90 -30.62
N ALA A 606 -11.43 29.11 -31.65
CA ALA A 606 -10.12 28.49 -31.80
C ALA A 606 -9.37 29.07 -33.01
N ALA A 607 -8.13 29.51 -32.77
CA ALA A 607 -7.05 29.54 -33.75
C ALA A 607 -5.76 29.10 -33.04
N THR A 608 -5.15 28.03 -33.55
CA THR A 608 -4.05 27.23 -32.96
C THR A 608 -2.70 27.54 -33.60
N ILE A 609 -1.63 27.43 -32.81
CA ILE A 609 -0.76 26.24 -32.82
C ILE A 609 -0.77 25.72 -31.36
N ALA A 610 -0.62 24.40 -31.11
CA ALA A 610 -0.75 23.73 -29.80
C ALA A 610 0.59 23.42 -29.06
N VAL A 611 0.71 23.78 -27.78
CA VAL A 611 1.36 22.93 -26.76
C VAL A 611 0.21 22.19 -26.13
N GLY A 612 0.23 20.87 -26.30
CA GLY A 612 -0.79 20.00 -25.77
C GLY A 612 -0.45 19.67 -24.33
N LEU A 613 -1.50 19.50 -23.55
CA LEU A 613 -1.45 18.50 -22.51
C LEU A 613 -1.35 17.14 -23.22
N ASN A 614 -0.54 16.23 -22.70
CA ASN A 614 -0.64 14.83 -23.12
C ASN A 614 -2.03 14.27 -22.73
N HIS A 615 -2.31 12.99 -23.00
CA HIS A 615 -3.57 12.36 -22.59
C HIS A 615 -3.83 12.39 -21.06
N ASN A 616 -2.82 12.77 -20.26
CA ASN A 616 -2.81 12.72 -18.80
C ASN A 616 -2.96 14.11 -18.16
N GLY A 617 -2.92 15.20 -18.93
CA GLY A 617 -3.06 16.55 -18.38
C GLY A 617 -1.75 17.27 -18.05
N ASP A 618 -0.59 16.75 -18.46
CA ASP A 618 0.72 17.31 -18.14
C ASP A 618 1.22 18.31 -19.19
N LEU A 619 1.96 19.32 -18.75
CA LEU A 619 2.58 20.30 -19.64
C LEU A 619 3.83 19.69 -20.29
N VAL A 620 3.84 19.49 -21.61
CA VAL A 620 4.99 18.89 -22.33
C VAL A 620 5.72 19.90 -23.23
N VAL A 621 7.03 20.05 -23.05
CA VAL A 621 7.95 20.79 -23.92
C VAL A 621 8.89 19.78 -24.61
N THR A 622 8.79 19.64 -25.93
CA THR A 622 9.63 18.70 -26.72
C THR A 622 10.46 19.48 -27.71
N ASP A 623 11.79 19.36 -27.62
CA ASP A 623 12.65 19.71 -28.75
C ASP A 623 12.55 18.60 -29.81
N THR A 624 12.30 18.97 -31.06
CA THR A 624 12.12 18.02 -32.17
C THR A 624 13.15 18.22 -33.28
N THR A 625 14.25 18.92 -33.00
CA THR A 625 15.28 19.12 -34.01
C THR A 625 15.99 17.80 -34.32
N ALA A 626 15.87 17.37 -35.58
CA ALA A 626 16.55 16.18 -36.08
C ALA A 626 18.05 16.47 -36.25
N GLU A 627 18.89 15.68 -35.57
CA GLU A 627 20.36 15.57 -35.67
C GLU A 627 21.20 16.63 -34.91
N GLY A 628 21.57 16.30 -33.66
CA GLY A 628 22.89 16.58 -33.05
C GLY A 628 23.29 18.04 -32.81
N GLN A 629 22.43 18.85 -32.17
CA GLN A 629 22.83 20.15 -31.62
C GLN A 629 22.82 20.09 -30.10
N ASP A 630 23.81 20.74 -29.47
CA ASP A 630 23.92 20.87 -28.01
C ASP A 630 23.07 22.09 -27.58
N ASP A 631 21.94 21.88 -26.91
CA ASP A 631 21.02 22.94 -26.51
C ASP A 631 21.02 23.19 -24.99
N VAL A 632 20.63 24.40 -24.57
CA VAL A 632 20.60 24.80 -23.14
C VAL A 632 19.23 25.36 -22.78
N MET A 633 18.45 24.59 -22.05
CA MET A 633 17.12 24.93 -21.53
C MET A 633 17.21 25.35 -20.06
N LEU A 634 16.48 26.39 -19.67
CA LEU A 634 16.37 26.83 -18.28
C LEU A 634 14.89 26.95 -17.90
N VAL A 635 14.45 26.15 -16.92
CA VAL A 635 13.10 26.13 -16.35
C VAL A 635 13.16 26.71 -14.94
N ARG A 636 12.27 27.64 -14.60
CA ARG A 636 12.20 28.22 -13.24
C ARG A 636 10.83 28.79 -12.93
N THR A 637 10.46 28.84 -11.66
CA THR A 637 9.26 29.55 -11.22
C THR A 637 9.61 30.98 -10.79
N VAL A 638 8.93 31.99 -11.34
CA VAL A 638 9.10 33.41 -10.97
C VAL A 638 7.72 34.00 -10.66
N GLY A 639 7.43 34.23 -9.38
CA GLY A 639 6.05 34.54 -8.96
C GLY A 639 5.12 33.35 -9.20
N ASP A 640 3.88 33.59 -9.62
CA ASP A 640 2.92 32.52 -9.96
C ASP A 640 3.05 32.08 -11.43
N THR A 641 4.27 32.08 -11.99
CA THR A 641 4.53 31.71 -13.38
C THR A 641 5.77 30.84 -13.54
N ILE A 642 5.65 29.75 -14.30
CA ILE A 642 6.74 28.93 -14.81
C ILE A 642 7.35 29.64 -16.03
N VAL A 643 8.67 29.79 -16.03
CA VAL A 643 9.45 30.44 -17.07
C VAL A 643 10.39 29.40 -17.69
N VAL A 644 10.29 29.19 -18.99
CA VAL A 644 11.19 28.31 -19.77
C VAL A 644 11.98 29.15 -20.77
N GLU A 645 13.31 29.07 -20.74
CA GLU A 645 14.23 29.78 -21.65
C GLU A 645 15.02 28.78 -22.50
N ALA A 646 15.06 28.96 -23.83
CA ALA A 646 15.68 28.02 -24.77
C ALA A 646 16.42 28.73 -25.94
N PRO A 647 17.52 28.18 -26.50
CA PRO A 647 18.37 28.87 -27.48
C PRO A 647 17.85 28.83 -28.93
N GLY A 648 16.55 29.05 -29.17
CA GLY A 648 16.02 29.32 -30.52
C GLY A 648 15.26 28.15 -31.16
N HIS A 649 14.39 28.52 -32.10
CA HIS A 649 13.41 27.66 -32.79
C HIS A 649 12.60 26.70 -31.90
N VAL A 650 11.92 27.26 -30.89
CA VAL A 650 10.72 26.62 -30.32
C VAL A 650 9.65 26.51 -31.42
N LEU A 651 9.42 25.31 -31.96
CA LEU A 651 8.26 25.00 -32.80
C LEU A 651 7.33 23.98 -32.11
N ALA A 652 7.02 24.25 -30.84
CA ALA A 652 5.80 23.84 -30.17
C ALA A 652 5.28 25.03 -29.35
N THR A 653 4.03 25.38 -29.55
CA THR A 653 3.38 26.64 -29.12
C THR A 653 3.13 26.82 -27.64
N THR A 654 3.99 27.62 -27.04
CA THR A 654 3.72 28.55 -25.95
C THR A 654 2.24 28.65 -25.51
N VAL A 655 1.92 28.01 -24.38
CA VAL A 655 1.07 28.60 -23.34
C VAL A 655 1.94 29.69 -22.70
N GLY A 656 1.44 30.94 -22.66
CA GLY A 656 2.18 32.04 -22.04
C GLY A 656 2.42 33.28 -22.89
N SER A 657 2.56 34.43 -22.23
CA SER A 657 2.91 35.70 -22.89
C SER A 657 4.40 35.97 -22.78
N SER A 658 5.14 35.81 -23.87
CA SER A 658 6.49 36.34 -23.95
C SER A 658 6.68 37.12 -25.24
N LEU A 659 7.32 38.29 -25.13
CA LEU A 659 7.76 39.08 -26.29
C LEU A 659 9.10 38.58 -26.84
N ASP A 660 9.74 37.64 -26.16
CA ASP A 660 11.06 37.09 -26.51
C ASP A 660 10.89 35.67 -27.08
N PRO A 661 11.32 35.41 -28.34
CA PRO A 661 11.20 34.10 -28.99
C PRO A 661 12.02 32.98 -28.35
N HIS A 662 12.84 33.30 -27.34
CA HIS A 662 13.65 32.36 -26.58
C HIS A 662 13.07 32.06 -25.19
N ARG A 663 11.85 32.50 -24.89
CA ARG A 663 11.29 32.46 -23.55
C ARG A 663 9.78 32.22 -23.54
N VAL A 664 9.30 31.39 -22.63
CA VAL A 664 7.89 31.02 -22.43
C VAL A 664 7.53 31.28 -20.96
N GLU A 665 6.34 31.83 -20.68
CA GLU A 665 5.86 32.13 -19.30
C GLU A 665 4.44 31.58 -19.07
N VAL A 666 4.28 30.50 -18.30
CA VAL A 666 3.00 29.83 -18.02
C VAL A 666 2.53 30.14 -16.60
N PRO A 667 1.32 30.64 -16.34
CA PRO A 667 0.79 30.78 -15.00
C PRO A 667 0.66 29.42 -14.29
N VAL A 668 1.09 29.35 -13.03
CA VAL A 668 1.06 28.12 -12.22
C VAL A 668 -0.35 27.53 -12.10
N SER A 669 -1.38 28.38 -12.00
CA SER A 669 -2.79 27.94 -11.94
C SER A 669 -3.29 27.24 -13.20
N GLU A 670 -2.52 27.25 -14.29
CA GLU A 670 -2.84 26.54 -15.54
C GLU A 670 -2.18 25.15 -15.61
N VAL A 671 -1.31 24.82 -14.66
CA VAL A 671 -0.63 23.54 -14.58
C VAL A 671 -1.34 22.66 -13.54
N THR A 672 -1.86 21.52 -13.97
CA THR A 672 -2.58 20.56 -13.13
C THR A 672 -1.82 19.23 -12.95
N GLY A 673 -0.58 19.17 -13.45
CA GLY A 673 0.27 17.97 -13.47
C GLY A 673 1.76 18.33 -13.56
N GLU A 674 2.59 17.37 -13.95
CA GLU A 674 4.05 17.51 -14.01
C GLU A 674 4.51 18.33 -15.24
N ILE A 675 5.65 19.03 -15.15
CA ILE A 675 6.27 19.72 -16.29
C ILE A 675 7.24 18.77 -17.00
N ARG A 676 6.87 18.23 -18.16
CA ARG A 676 7.74 17.34 -18.93
C ARG A 676 8.58 18.10 -19.96
N VAL A 677 9.90 17.89 -19.95
CA VAL A 677 10.86 18.38 -20.94
C VAL A 677 11.56 17.19 -21.61
N VAL A 678 11.59 17.17 -22.95
CA VAL A 678 12.25 16.12 -23.74
C VAL A 678 13.26 16.74 -24.69
N ALA A 679 14.53 16.34 -24.54
CA ALA A 679 15.66 16.77 -25.32
C ALA A 679 15.87 15.91 -26.59
N GLY A 680 16.89 16.27 -27.37
CA GLY A 680 17.19 15.70 -28.67
C GLY A 680 18.13 14.50 -28.59
N ALA A 681 18.97 14.32 -29.62
CA ALA A 681 20.04 13.32 -29.62
C ALA A 681 21.43 13.99 -29.53
N GLY A 682 21.50 15.23 -29.00
CA GLY A 682 22.72 16.05 -28.86
C GLY A 682 23.17 16.10 -27.40
N ASN A 683 24.25 16.83 -27.06
CA ASN A 683 24.65 16.99 -25.65
C ASN A 683 23.89 18.18 -25.05
N ASP A 684 22.75 17.90 -24.46
CA ASP A 684 21.78 18.89 -24.03
C ASP A 684 21.95 19.23 -22.54
N ARG A 685 21.67 20.48 -22.17
CA ARG A 685 21.65 20.93 -20.77
C ARG A 685 20.27 21.46 -20.43
N ILE A 686 19.58 20.82 -19.50
CA ILE A 686 18.30 21.29 -18.97
C ILE A 686 18.47 21.63 -17.49
N ASP A 687 18.23 22.89 -17.13
CA ASP A 687 18.40 23.39 -15.76
C ASP A 687 17.04 23.81 -15.20
N ALA A 688 16.47 23.03 -14.29
CA ALA A 688 15.20 23.28 -13.61
C ALA A 688 15.36 23.68 -12.13
N SER A 689 16.58 24.03 -11.69
CA SER A 689 16.94 24.32 -10.28
C SER A 689 16.17 25.46 -9.61
N GLY A 690 15.38 26.22 -10.38
CA GLY A 690 14.48 27.24 -9.85
C GLY A 690 13.00 26.85 -9.85
N SER A 691 12.66 25.61 -10.21
CA SER A 691 11.28 25.12 -10.26
C SER A 691 10.80 24.73 -8.86
N LEU A 692 9.60 25.20 -8.49
CA LEU A 692 8.89 24.74 -7.28
C LEU A 692 7.80 23.71 -7.62
N HIS A 693 7.77 23.21 -8.85
CA HIS A 693 6.78 22.27 -9.36
C HIS A 693 7.49 21.02 -9.87
N PRO A 694 6.86 19.84 -9.75
CA PRO A 694 7.35 18.59 -10.32
C PRO A 694 7.71 18.73 -11.80
N VAL A 695 8.88 18.24 -12.19
CA VAL A 695 9.38 18.22 -13.57
C VAL A 695 9.86 16.84 -13.99
N ARG A 696 9.57 16.47 -15.24
CA ARG A 696 10.13 15.29 -15.91
C ARG A 696 11.11 15.67 -16.99
N LEU A 697 12.41 15.45 -16.78
CA LEU A 697 13.45 15.79 -17.75
C LEU A 697 13.94 14.52 -18.46
N LEU A 698 13.91 14.49 -19.79
CA LEU A 698 14.39 13.36 -20.60
C LEU A 698 15.50 13.84 -21.55
N GLY A 699 16.73 13.35 -21.40
CA GLY A 699 17.90 13.66 -22.25
C GLY A 699 17.90 12.91 -23.59
N ALA A 700 17.41 11.67 -23.58
CA ALA A 700 17.30 10.75 -24.70
C ALA A 700 18.65 10.21 -25.23
N GLY A 701 19.48 11.00 -25.92
CA GLY A 701 20.80 10.49 -26.30
C GLY A 701 21.81 11.60 -26.49
N GLY A 702 23.05 11.40 -26.07
CA GLY A 702 24.00 12.50 -25.98
C GLY A 702 24.89 12.36 -24.76
N HIS A 703 25.44 13.47 -24.31
CA HIS A 703 26.08 13.60 -23.00
C HIS A 703 25.39 14.75 -22.29
N ASP A 704 24.27 14.44 -21.68
CA ASP A 704 23.31 15.42 -21.22
C ASP A 704 23.63 15.91 -19.81
N THR A 705 23.13 17.08 -19.46
CA THR A 705 23.19 17.60 -18.09
C THR A 705 21.80 18.05 -17.67
N LEU A 706 21.14 17.26 -16.84
CA LEU A 706 19.79 17.50 -16.34
C LEU A 706 19.87 17.96 -14.89
N THR A 707 19.16 19.02 -14.54
CA THR A 707 19.06 19.51 -13.16
C THR A 707 17.59 19.71 -12.81
N GLY A 708 17.09 19.04 -11.78
CA GLY A 708 15.74 19.19 -11.22
C GLY A 708 15.61 20.45 -10.36
N GLY A 709 14.51 20.56 -9.63
CA GLY A 709 14.08 21.69 -8.82
C GLY A 709 13.90 21.34 -7.34
N PHE A 710 12.79 21.80 -6.75
CA PHE A 710 12.51 21.67 -5.30
C PHE A 710 11.32 20.75 -4.98
N ALA A 711 10.75 20.11 -5.99
CA ALA A 711 9.60 19.21 -5.84
C ALA A 711 10.00 17.84 -6.37
N ALA A 712 9.21 16.80 -6.09
CA ALA A 712 9.44 15.46 -6.60
C ALA A 712 9.48 15.44 -8.14
N ASP A 713 10.67 15.22 -8.69
CA ASP A 713 11.02 15.31 -10.10
C ASP A 713 11.43 13.94 -10.67
N VAL A 714 11.34 13.79 -11.99
CA VAL A 714 11.77 12.58 -12.70
C VAL A 714 12.80 12.93 -13.77
N LEU A 715 14.06 12.55 -13.59
CA LEU A 715 15.15 12.78 -14.54
C LEU A 715 15.56 11.48 -15.23
N ASN A 716 15.73 11.48 -16.55
CA ASN A 716 16.23 10.34 -17.32
C ASN A 716 17.27 10.81 -18.35
N GLY A 717 18.53 10.39 -18.21
CA GLY A 717 19.62 10.74 -19.12
C GLY A 717 19.43 10.12 -20.50
N GLY A 718 19.28 8.79 -20.53
CA GLY A 718 18.92 8.05 -21.72
C GLY A 718 20.09 7.26 -22.28
N SER A 719 20.89 7.82 -23.19
CA SER A 719 22.05 7.11 -23.73
C SER A 719 23.26 8.02 -23.91
N GLY A 720 24.43 7.52 -23.55
CA GLY A 720 25.70 8.24 -23.46
C GLY A 720 25.98 8.70 -22.02
N ASP A 721 27.19 9.21 -21.76
CA ASP A 721 27.65 9.59 -20.42
C ASP A 721 26.96 10.90 -19.96
N ASP A 722 25.98 10.80 -19.07
CA ASP A 722 25.08 11.89 -18.64
C ASP A 722 25.37 12.40 -17.21
N ILE A 723 24.88 13.60 -16.87
CA ILE A 723 24.97 14.19 -15.52
C ILE A 723 23.57 14.62 -15.06
N LEU A 724 23.04 13.99 -14.02
CA LEU A 724 21.73 14.26 -13.44
C LEU A 724 21.90 14.77 -11.99
N SER A 725 21.14 15.79 -11.61
CA SER A 725 21.08 16.29 -10.23
C SER A 725 19.67 16.77 -9.94
N SER A 726 18.93 16.16 -9.02
CA SER A 726 17.49 16.44 -8.92
C SER A 726 17.14 17.56 -7.94
N GLY A 727 17.83 17.68 -6.80
CA GLY A 727 17.77 18.89 -5.97
C GLY A 727 17.17 18.65 -4.59
N THR A 728 15.91 19.03 -4.36
CA THR A 728 15.20 18.71 -3.11
C THR A 728 13.84 18.12 -3.43
N GLY A 729 13.29 17.33 -2.51
CA GLY A 729 12.05 16.59 -2.71
C GLY A 729 12.35 15.18 -3.21
N ASN A 730 11.41 14.25 -3.00
CA ASN A 730 11.63 12.83 -3.29
C ASN A 730 11.62 12.58 -4.81
N ASP A 731 12.80 12.49 -5.40
CA ASP A 731 13.04 12.49 -6.83
C ASP A 731 13.30 11.08 -7.39
N ARG A 732 13.20 10.93 -8.72
CA ARG A 732 13.57 9.70 -9.44
C ARG A 732 14.55 9.99 -10.56
N LEU A 733 15.75 9.40 -10.50
CA LEU A 733 16.82 9.59 -11.48
C LEU A 733 17.14 8.27 -12.18
N PHE A 734 17.23 8.32 -13.50
CA PHE A 734 17.61 7.18 -14.36
C PHE A 734 18.78 7.60 -15.26
N GLY A 735 19.96 6.99 -15.09
CA GLY A 735 21.14 7.25 -15.91
C GLY A 735 20.90 6.84 -17.36
N GLY A 736 20.63 5.55 -17.55
CA GLY A 736 20.35 4.99 -18.85
C GLY A 736 21.48 4.08 -19.32
N GLY A 737 21.89 4.21 -20.57
CA GLY A 737 23.06 3.49 -21.07
C GLY A 737 24.25 4.44 -21.19
N GLY A 738 25.31 4.33 -20.39
CA GLY A 738 26.31 5.40 -20.36
C GLY A 738 27.43 5.17 -19.38
N ARG A 739 27.93 6.27 -18.83
CA ARG A 739 28.79 6.32 -17.64
C ARG A 739 28.39 7.59 -16.95
N ASP A 740 27.37 7.46 -16.13
CA ASP A 740 26.52 8.56 -15.74
C ASP A 740 26.91 9.03 -14.34
N VAL A 741 26.59 10.28 -14.04
CA VAL A 741 26.74 10.86 -12.71
C VAL A 741 25.38 11.31 -12.22
N LEU A 742 24.84 10.67 -11.20
CA LEU A 742 23.55 11.00 -10.61
C LEU A 742 23.76 11.55 -9.19
N ALA A 743 22.98 12.55 -8.81
CA ALA A 743 22.92 13.10 -7.46
C ALA A 743 21.45 13.36 -7.10
N GLY A 744 20.92 12.68 -6.08
CA GLY A 744 19.56 12.87 -5.57
C GLY A 744 19.42 14.26 -4.95
N GLY A 745 20.06 14.47 -3.82
CA GLY A 745 20.19 15.79 -3.22
C GLY A 745 19.63 15.80 -1.80
N SER A 746 18.41 16.29 -1.61
CA SER A 746 17.78 16.30 -0.30
C SER A 746 16.43 15.65 -0.35
N ASP A 747 16.07 14.99 0.76
CA ASP A 747 14.86 14.17 0.90
C ASP A 747 15.04 12.79 0.23
N ASP A 748 14.04 11.91 0.30
CA ASP A 748 14.24 10.48 0.02
C ASP A 748 14.13 10.19 -1.49
N ASP A 749 15.26 9.89 -2.14
CA ASP A 749 15.37 9.79 -3.59
C ASP A 749 15.50 8.34 -4.11
N PHE A 750 15.11 8.12 -5.36
CA PHE A 750 15.37 6.88 -6.10
C PHE A 750 16.34 7.11 -7.26
N LEU A 751 17.48 6.42 -7.27
CA LEU A 751 18.51 6.51 -8.32
C LEU A 751 18.72 5.15 -8.98
N SER A 752 18.79 5.12 -10.31
CA SER A 752 19.12 3.93 -11.09
C SER A 752 20.12 4.23 -12.21
N GLY A 753 21.30 3.62 -12.18
CA GLY A 753 22.32 3.75 -13.24
C GLY A 753 21.91 3.03 -14.51
N GLN A 754 21.34 1.83 -14.37
CA GLN A 754 20.89 0.90 -15.41
C GLN A 754 22.04 0.21 -16.14
N GLY A 755 22.75 0.86 -17.05
CA GLY A 755 23.85 0.20 -17.77
C GLY A 755 25.00 1.14 -18.01
N GLY A 756 26.19 0.81 -17.52
CA GLY A 756 27.28 1.76 -17.56
C GLY A 756 28.27 1.53 -16.44
N GLU A 757 29.32 2.35 -16.38
CA GLU A 757 30.09 2.47 -15.14
C GLU A 757 29.72 3.81 -14.53
N ASP A 758 28.74 3.79 -13.65
CA ASP A 758 28.03 4.97 -13.15
C ASP A 758 28.58 5.42 -11.79
N THR A 759 28.27 6.65 -11.41
CA THR A 759 28.60 7.21 -10.10
C THR A 759 27.37 7.92 -9.55
N MET A 760 26.84 7.42 -8.45
CA MET A 760 25.56 7.86 -7.89
C MET A 760 25.72 8.28 -6.43
N HIS A 761 25.12 9.41 -6.09
CA HIS A 761 25.09 9.99 -4.75
C HIS A 761 23.64 10.20 -4.31
N GLY A 762 23.23 9.59 -3.20
CA GLY A 762 21.94 9.88 -2.56
C GLY A 762 21.91 11.29 -1.97
N ASP A 763 23.04 11.70 -1.39
CA ASP A 763 23.25 12.96 -0.67
C ASP A 763 22.60 12.99 0.73
N THR A 764 21.38 13.48 0.90
CA THR A 764 20.72 13.57 2.23
C THR A 764 19.29 13.08 2.15
N GLY A 765 18.90 12.13 2.98
CA GLY A 765 17.59 11.48 2.85
C GLY A 765 17.73 9.99 3.04
N HIS A 766 16.63 9.25 3.02
CA HIS A 766 16.61 7.79 3.01
C HIS A 766 16.55 7.30 1.55
N ASP A 767 17.70 7.21 0.91
CA ASP A 767 17.78 7.04 -0.54
C ASP A 767 17.76 5.57 -0.96
N THR A 768 17.21 5.29 -2.15
CA THR A 768 17.28 3.98 -2.81
C THR A 768 18.12 4.08 -4.07
N ILE A 769 19.26 3.41 -4.12
CA ILE A 769 20.25 3.50 -5.21
C ILE A 769 20.49 2.12 -5.84
N ASN A 770 20.29 2.02 -7.15
CA ASN A 770 20.51 0.81 -7.95
C ASN A 770 21.59 1.04 -9.02
N GLY A 771 22.71 0.33 -8.93
CA GLY A 771 23.83 0.31 -9.88
C GLY A 771 23.39 -0.07 -11.28
N GLY A 772 23.03 -1.34 -11.41
CA GLY A 772 22.58 -1.92 -12.67
C GLY A 772 23.66 -2.84 -13.22
N ALA A 773 24.01 -2.68 -14.48
CA ALA A 773 25.03 -3.50 -15.11
C ALA A 773 26.36 -2.75 -15.25
N ALA A 774 27.45 -3.47 -14.95
CA ALA A 774 28.86 -3.07 -14.95
C ALA A 774 29.34 -2.43 -13.64
N ASN A 775 30.53 -1.81 -13.62
CA ASN A 775 31.23 -1.53 -12.36
C ASN A 775 30.90 -0.13 -11.86
N ASP A 776 30.01 -0.04 -10.89
CA ASP A 776 29.40 1.20 -10.43
C ASP A 776 30.01 1.71 -9.12
N LYS A 777 29.72 2.98 -8.83
CA LYS A 777 30.03 3.62 -7.53
C LYS A 777 28.78 4.21 -6.93
N LEU A 778 28.39 3.69 -5.77
CA LEU A 778 27.18 4.07 -5.07
C LEU A 778 27.57 4.71 -3.74
N PHE A 779 27.04 5.90 -3.46
CA PHE A 779 27.22 6.63 -2.21
C PHE A 779 25.85 6.97 -1.65
N GLY A 780 25.50 6.44 -0.47
CA GLY A 780 24.25 6.78 0.22
C GLY A 780 24.31 8.20 0.81
N ASP A 781 25.45 8.49 1.44
CA ASP A 781 25.82 9.78 2.03
C ASP A 781 25.19 10.03 3.42
N SER A 782 23.97 10.52 3.58
CA SER A 782 23.40 10.78 4.91
C SER A 782 21.93 10.42 5.01
N GLY A 783 21.64 9.43 5.85
CA GLY A 783 20.32 8.87 6.10
C GLY A 783 20.42 7.35 6.12
N ASN A 784 19.30 6.66 6.21
CA ASN A 784 19.26 5.19 6.18
C ASN A 784 18.99 4.77 4.75
N ASP A 785 20.04 4.41 4.02
CA ASP A 785 20.00 4.23 2.57
C ASP A 785 19.89 2.75 2.18
N ARG A 786 19.25 2.48 1.04
CA ARG A 786 19.21 1.16 0.40
C ARG A 786 20.04 1.20 -0.88
N LEU A 787 21.14 0.45 -0.92
CA LEU A 787 22.08 0.44 -2.03
C LEU A 787 22.18 -0.97 -2.63
N ASN A 788 22.05 -1.10 -3.95
CA ASN A 788 22.20 -2.36 -4.67
C ASN A 788 23.10 -2.20 -5.90
N GLY A 789 24.25 -2.88 -5.93
CA GLY A 789 25.18 -2.88 -7.06
C GLY A 789 24.62 -3.62 -8.28
N ASN A 790 24.06 -4.81 -8.07
CA ASN A 790 23.62 -5.78 -9.07
C ASN A 790 24.80 -6.45 -9.82
N ASP A 791 24.87 -6.37 -11.16
CA ASP A 791 25.88 -7.08 -11.94
C ASP A 791 27.13 -6.22 -12.08
N GLY A 792 28.27 -6.56 -11.47
CA GLY A 792 29.37 -5.59 -11.48
C GLY A 792 30.62 -5.97 -10.71
N HIS A 793 31.48 -4.99 -10.49
CA HIS A 793 32.56 -5.04 -9.50
C HIS A 793 32.48 -3.70 -8.78
N ASP A 794 31.50 -3.60 -7.91
CA ASP A 794 30.93 -2.34 -7.48
C ASP A 794 31.62 -1.81 -6.24
N GLN A 795 31.54 -0.50 -6.08
CA GLN A 795 32.02 0.20 -4.90
C GLN A 795 30.83 0.89 -4.24
N ILE A 796 30.38 0.33 -3.13
CA ILE A 796 29.21 0.80 -2.39
C ILE A 796 29.68 1.40 -1.06
N ASN A 797 29.15 2.58 -0.72
CA ASN A 797 29.47 3.30 0.50
C ASN A 797 28.23 3.98 1.09
N GLY A 798 27.63 3.37 2.11
CA GLY A 798 26.45 3.91 2.81
C GLY A 798 26.74 5.27 3.45
N SER A 799 27.91 5.39 4.10
CA SER A 799 28.43 6.58 4.76
C SER A 799 27.82 6.89 6.13
N GLY A 800 26.60 7.37 6.26
CA GLY A 800 26.09 7.79 7.57
C GLY A 800 24.60 7.60 7.75
N GLY A 801 24.22 6.85 8.77
CA GLY A 801 22.88 6.35 9.04
C GLY A 801 22.92 4.83 9.02
N ASN A 802 21.79 4.15 9.19
CA ASN A 802 21.72 2.70 9.21
C ASN A 802 21.44 2.19 7.80
N ASP A 803 22.48 1.80 7.08
CA ASP A 803 22.40 1.54 5.64
C ASP A 803 22.21 0.05 5.34
N THR A 804 21.54 -0.26 4.24
CA THR A 804 21.45 -1.61 3.68
C THR A 804 22.12 -1.65 2.32
N ALA A 805 23.22 -2.38 2.18
CA ALA A 805 24.00 -2.48 0.96
C ALA A 805 24.13 -3.92 0.44
N HIS A 806 23.81 -4.12 -0.84
CA HIS A 806 23.92 -5.38 -1.56
C HIS A 806 24.90 -5.23 -2.73
N GLY A 807 25.95 -6.05 -2.78
CA GLY A 807 26.94 -6.06 -3.87
C GLY A 807 26.35 -6.62 -5.15
N GLY A 808 25.90 -7.87 -5.10
CA GLY A 808 25.29 -8.58 -6.22
C GLY A 808 26.25 -9.58 -6.85
N ASP A 809 26.28 -9.67 -8.17
CA ASP A 809 27.19 -10.55 -8.91
C ASP A 809 28.51 -9.81 -9.12
N GLY A 810 29.61 -10.23 -8.50
CA GLY A 810 30.80 -9.37 -8.58
C GLY A 810 32.05 -9.75 -7.83
N ASN A 811 32.85 -8.74 -7.52
CA ASN A 811 33.91 -8.78 -6.52
C ASN A 811 33.89 -7.38 -5.94
N ASP A 812 32.95 -7.17 -5.06
CA ASP A 812 32.46 -5.86 -4.69
C ASP A 812 33.19 -5.35 -3.46
N VAL A 813 33.08 -4.05 -3.24
CA VAL A 813 33.62 -3.37 -2.07
C VAL A 813 32.50 -2.61 -1.40
N LEU A 814 32.03 -3.13 -0.29
CA LEU A 814 30.96 -2.56 0.51
C LEU A 814 31.53 -1.86 1.74
N ARG A 815 31.05 -0.66 2.00
CA ARG A 815 31.36 0.14 3.18
C ARG A 815 30.04 0.58 3.81
N GLY A 816 29.79 0.19 5.06
CA GLY A 816 28.63 0.65 5.82
C GLY A 816 28.80 2.12 6.15
N GLY A 817 29.71 2.43 7.06
CA GLY A 817 30.12 3.81 7.35
C GLY A 817 29.95 4.13 8.82
N SER A 818 28.92 4.87 9.19
CA SER A 818 28.57 5.14 10.57
C SER A 818 27.10 4.89 10.78
N GLY A 819 26.77 3.98 11.69
CA GLY A 819 25.40 3.56 11.93
C GLY A 819 25.44 2.09 12.30
N ARG A 820 24.32 1.41 12.12
CA ARG A 820 24.23 -0.04 12.15
C ARG A 820 23.87 -0.49 10.74
N ASP A 821 24.84 -1.06 10.05
CA ASP A 821 24.72 -1.31 8.62
C ASP A 821 24.51 -2.79 8.31
N TRP A 822 23.72 -3.10 7.29
CA TRP A 822 23.55 -4.44 6.74
C TRP A 822 24.27 -4.56 5.41
N LEU A 823 25.30 -5.39 5.32
CA LEU A 823 26.14 -5.55 4.14
C LEU A 823 26.06 -6.98 3.60
N SER A 824 25.58 -7.16 2.38
CA SER A 824 25.49 -8.46 1.68
C SER A 824 26.32 -8.45 0.40
N GLY A 825 27.29 -9.35 0.27
CA GLY A 825 28.25 -9.36 -0.84
C GLY A 825 27.61 -9.92 -2.10
N GLY A 826 27.03 -11.12 -1.95
CA GLY A 826 26.35 -11.82 -3.03
C GLY A 826 27.26 -12.88 -3.62
N ALA A 827 27.43 -12.87 -4.94
CA ALA A 827 28.24 -13.84 -5.63
C ALA A 827 29.62 -13.26 -5.95
N GLY A 828 30.68 -13.83 -5.37
CA GLY A 828 32.04 -13.56 -5.77
C GLY A 828 32.94 -13.20 -4.61
N GLY A 829 34.08 -12.55 -4.88
CA GLY A 829 35.14 -12.34 -3.89
C GLY A 829 35.12 -10.93 -3.31
N ASP A 830 34.25 -10.72 -2.34
CA ASP A 830 33.81 -9.42 -1.87
C ASP A 830 34.61 -8.92 -0.66
N ARG A 831 34.51 -7.61 -0.40
CA ARG A 831 35.18 -6.94 0.73
C ARG A 831 34.22 -6.02 1.45
N HIS A 832 33.85 -6.41 2.66
CA HIS A 832 32.95 -5.67 3.53
C HIS A 832 33.76 -4.93 4.57
N TYR A 833 33.39 -3.68 4.80
CA TYR A 833 33.89 -2.85 5.87
C TYR A 833 32.70 -2.20 6.56
N GLY A 834 32.17 -2.82 7.62
CA GLY A 834 31.05 -2.31 8.42
C GLY A 834 31.32 -0.86 8.82
N GLN A 835 32.35 -0.68 9.65
CA GLN A 835 32.75 0.60 10.24
C GLN A 835 31.67 1.18 11.15
N GLY A 836 32.07 1.89 12.20
CA GLY A 836 31.10 2.67 12.98
C GLY A 836 30.58 1.94 14.22
N ASN A 837 29.32 1.51 14.22
CA ASN A 837 28.67 0.89 15.39
C ASN A 837 28.51 -0.63 15.19
N THR A 838 27.29 -1.15 15.26
CA THR A 838 27.02 -2.59 15.26
C THR A 838 26.48 -2.99 13.89
N ASP A 839 27.28 -3.71 13.12
CA ASP A 839 26.97 -4.04 11.73
C ASP A 839 26.67 -5.52 11.55
N THR A 840 25.86 -5.86 10.53
CA THR A 840 25.60 -7.22 10.08
C THR A 840 26.21 -7.45 8.71
N LEU A 841 27.06 -8.47 8.58
CA LEU A 841 27.81 -8.78 7.37
C LEU A 841 27.50 -10.20 6.89
N HIS A 842 27.07 -10.32 5.64
CA HIS A 842 26.82 -11.57 4.94
C HIS A 842 27.72 -11.64 3.70
N GLY A 843 28.67 -12.57 3.66
CA GLY A 843 29.58 -12.69 2.53
C GLY A 843 28.88 -13.27 1.31
N GLY A 844 28.09 -14.32 1.54
CA GLY A 844 27.45 -15.08 0.47
C GLY A 844 28.41 -16.12 -0.10
N GLY A 845 28.40 -16.28 -1.43
CA GLY A 845 29.15 -17.34 -2.09
C GLY A 845 30.58 -16.93 -2.42
N SER A 846 31.54 -17.83 -2.20
CA SER A 846 32.98 -17.69 -2.48
C SER A 846 33.83 -17.25 -1.27
N ASN A 847 34.77 -16.32 -1.45
CA ASN A 847 35.86 -16.15 -0.50
C ASN A 847 36.00 -14.66 -0.18
N ASP A 848 35.41 -14.27 0.94
CA ASP A 848 35.16 -12.87 1.24
C ASP A 848 36.09 -12.35 2.34
N LEU A 849 36.14 -11.04 2.47
CA LEU A 849 36.72 -10.35 3.62
C LEU A 849 35.60 -9.61 4.34
N LEU A 850 35.27 -10.07 5.55
CA LEU A 850 34.28 -9.45 6.41
C LEU A 850 34.99 -8.75 7.56
N ASN A 851 34.96 -7.42 7.53
CA ASN A 851 35.57 -6.58 8.56
C ASN A 851 34.50 -5.71 9.21
N GLY A 852 34.09 -6.06 10.43
CA GLY A 852 33.09 -5.29 11.19
C GLY A 852 33.65 -3.93 11.60
N GLY A 853 34.77 -3.96 12.34
CA GLY A 853 35.53 -2.77 12.70
C GLY A 853 35.32 -2.40 14.17
N PRO A 854 35.19 -1.11 14.53
CA PRO A 854 34.78 -0.77 15.88
C PRO A 854 33.30 -1.10 16.04
N GLY A 855 32.91 -1.86 17.06
CA GLY A 855 31.52 -2.29 17.12
C GLY A 855 31.31 -3.55 17.93
N SER A 856 30.10 -4.08 17.85
CA SER A 856 29.77 -5.45 18.23
C SER A 856 29.15 -6.14 17.01
N ASP A 857 30.00 -6.56 16.09
CA ASP A 857 29.59 -6.87 14.73
C ASP A 857 29.18 -8.33 14.56
N LEU A 858 28.17 -8.56 13.72
CA LEU A 858 27.56 -9.85 13.44
C LEU A 858 27.97 -10.34 12.06
N VAL A 859 28.42 -11.58 11.96
CA VAL A 859 28.42 -12.32 10.70
C VAL A 859 27.15 -13.17 10.59
N TYR A 860 26.50 -13.14 9.43
CA TYR A 860 25.27 -13.88 9.13
C TYR A 860 25.46 -14.80 7.93
N GLU A 861 25.04 -16.06 8.01
CA GLU A 861 25.06 -17.01 6.90
C GLU A 861 23.91 -18.03 6.99
N ILE A 862 23.37 -18.42 5.83
CA ILE A 862 22.37 -19.50 5.71
C ILE A 862 22.78 -20.46 4.60
N GLY A 863 22.72 -21.77 4.84
CA GLY A 863 22.86 -22.75 3.77
C GLY A 863 22.77 -24.20 4.20
N ASN A 864 22.34 -25.08 3.29
CA ASN A 864 22.32 -26.53 3.55
C ASN A 864 23.73 -27.15 3.37
N MET A 865 24.62 -26.90 4.33
CA MET A 865 25.98 -27.43 4.37
C MET A 865 26.62 -27.28 5.75
N ASP A 866 27.76 -27.96 5.95
CA ASP A 866 28.56 -27.79 7.16
C ASP A 866 29.21 -26.39 7.23
N PHE A 867 29.10 -25.75 8.39
CA PHE A 867 29.77 -24.50 8.73
C PHE A 867 30.82 -24.67 9.83
N THR A 868 31.87 -23.86 9.77
CA THR A 868 32.82 -23.74 10.88
C THR A 868 33.17 -22.28 11.08
N LEU A 869 32.84 -21.75 12.26
CA LEU A 869 33.08 -20.36 12.65
C LEU A 869 34.27 -20.29 13.61
N LEU A 870 35.30 -19.55 13.22
CA LEU A 870 36.52 -19.29 13.99
C LEU A 870 36.68 -17.78 14.17
N SER A 871 37.46 -17.36 15.17
CA SER A 871 37.78 -15.92 15.40
C SER A 871 38.31 -15.12 14.20
N THR A 872 38.78 -15.76 13.13
CA THR A 872 39.33 -15.08 11.95
C THR A 872 38.82 -15.66 10.64
N GLN A 873 37.89 -16.61 10.67
CA GLN A 873 37.49 -17.34 9.47
C GLN A 873 36.11 -17.96 9.61
N LEU A 874 35.31 -17.91 8.55
CA LEU A 874 34.08 -18.70 8.39
C LEU A 874 34.26 -19.63 7.19
N THR A 875 33.80 -20.88 7.31
CA THR A 875 33.75 -21.81 6.18
C THR A 875 32.35 -22.34 5.98
N GLY A 876 31.98 -22.64 4.74
CA GLY A 876 30.68 -23.16 4.33
C GLY A 876 30.47 -22.81 2.85
N GLN A 877 29.80 -21.68 2.61
CA GLN A 877 29.58 -21.10 1.26
C GLN A 877 30.87 -20.66 0.55
N GLY A 878 31.94 -20.48 1.30
CA GLY A 878 33.30 -20.72 0.86
C GLY A 878 34.29 -20.57 2.01
N ILE A 879 35.30 -19.70 1.88
CA ILE A 879 36.29 -19.48 2.96
C ILE A 879 36.52 -17.98 3.15
N ASP A 880 35.85 -17.44 4.15
CA ASP A 880 35.81 -16.01 4.43
C ASP A 880 36.81 -15.67 5.51
N THR A 881 37.42 -14.50 5.38
CA THR A 881 38.33 -13.94 6.37
C THR A 881 37.57 -12.98 7.25
N LEU A 882 37.52 -13.25 8.55
CA LEU A 882 36.88 -12.38 9.54
C LEU A 882 37.91 -11.47 10.21
N VAL A 883 37.55 -10.21 10.40
CA VAL A 883 38.33 -9.19 11.11
C VAL A 883 37.38 -8.40 11.98
N ASP A 884 37.67 -8.29 13.29
CA ASP A 884 36.87 -7.51 14.24
C ASP A 884 35.36 -7.86 14.11
N ILE A 885 35.04 -9.15 14.33
CA ILE A 885 33.68 -9.70 14.36
C ILE A 885 33.49 -10.35 15.74
N GLU A 886 32.43 -9.97 16.44
CA GLU A 886 32.17 -10.37 17.83
C GLU A 886 31.01 -11.36 17.96
N ARG A 887 30.14 -11.47 16.95
CA ARG A 887 28.95 -12.34 16.99
C ARG A 887 28.79 -13.12 15.70
N GLY A 888 28.16 -14.29 15.78
CA GLY A 888 27.81 -15.10 14.60
C GLY A 888 26.38 -15.62 14.65
N ARG A 889 25.64 -15.50 13.55
CA ARG A 889 24.34 -16.14 13.35
C ARG A 889 24.41 -17.03 12.13
N ILE A 890 24.31 -18.33 12.33
CA ILE A 890 24.50 -19.33 11.27
C ILE A 890 23.30 -20.27 11.25
N GLN A 891 22.72 -20.48 10.07
CA GLN A 891 21.58 -21.37 9.88
C GLN A 891 21.89 -22.44 8.83
N GLY A 892 21.62 -23.70 9.19
CA GLY A 892 21.66 -24.83 8.28
C GLY A 892 20.45 -24.85 7.34
N GLY A 893 20.30 -25.92 6.58
CA GLY A 893 19.14 -26.14 5.72
C GLY A 893 18.61 -27.56 5.86
N VAL A 894 17.81 -28.00 4.89
CA VAL A 894 17.01 -29.24 4.97
C VAL A 894 17.76 -30.60 5.04
N GLY A 895 19.04 -30.65 5.38
CA GLY A 895 19.72 -31.92 5.58
C GLY A 895 20.76 -31.83 6.68
N ASP A 896 21.22 -32.99 7.15
CA ASP A 896 22.18 -33.12 8.25
C ASP A 896 23.42 -32.20 8.08
N ASN A 897 23.52 -31.17 8.92
CA ASN A 897 24.52 -30.12 8.90
C ASN A 897 25.34 -30.12 10.19
N LEU A 898 26.66 -29.93 10.07
CA LEU A 898 27.53 -29.62 11.20
C LEU A 898 27.78 -28.11 11.25
N ILE A 899 27.39 -27.45 12.34
CA ILE A 899 27.70 -26.05 12.61
C ILE A 899 28.60 -25.99 13.84
N ASP A 900 29.90 -25.74 13.62
CA ASP A 900 30.93 -25.75 14.69
C ASP A 900 31.47 -24.34 14.96
N ALA A 901 31.11 -23.77 16.11
CA ALA A 901 31.60 -22.48 16.61
C ALA A 901 32.52 -22.63 17.84
N SER A 902 33.04 -23.83 18.13
CA SER A 902 33.83 -24.15 19.34
C SER A 902 35.11 -23.34 19.55
N GLN A 903 35.57 -22.62 18.52
CA GLN A 903 36.74 -21.75 18.56
C GLN A 903 36.42 -20.28 18.25
N PHE A 904 35.14 -19.93 18.17
CA PHE A 904 34.69 -18.56 18.11
C PHE A 904 34.64 -17.98 19.54
N PRO A 905 35.23 -16.80 19.79
CA PRO A 905 35.38 -16.27 21.14
C PRO A 905 34.18 -15.44 21.62
N GLY A 906 33.25 -15.10 20.73
CA GLY A 906 32.07 -14.30 21.02
C GLY A 906 30.79 -15.14 20.98
N THR A 907 29.64 -14.48 21.15
CA THR A 907 28.34 -15.16 21.24
C THR A 907 27.86 -15.62 19.86
N VAL A 908 27.17 -16.75 19.81
CA VAL A 908 26.58 -17.28 18.58
C VAL A 908 25.11 -17.63 18.71
N ALA A 909 24.39 -17.49 17.61
CA ALA A 909 23.05 -18.04 17.41
C ALA A 909 23.12 -19.08 16.27
N LEU A 910 22.97 -20.36 16.61
CA LEU A 910 23.08 -21.47 15.67
C LEU A 910 21.72 -22.14 15.49
N PHE A 911 21.32 -22.34 14.24
CA PHE A 911 20.07 -22.98 13.87
C PHE A 911 20.37 -24.17 12.96
N GLY A 912 19.95 -25.39 13.33
CA GLY A 912 20.15 -26.61 12.54
C GLY A 912 19.34 -26.59 11.26
N GLY A 913 18.03 -26.41 11.39
CA GLY A 913 17.10 -26.59 10.28
C GLY A 913 16.49 -27.99 10.32
N PRO A 914 15.78 -28.39 9.25
CA PRO A 914 15.36 -29.78 9.15
C PRO A 914 16.54 -30.71 8.83
N GLY A 915 16.75 -31.78 9.58
CA GLY A 915 17.87 -32.69 9.40
C GLY A 915 18.35 -33.24 10.73
N ASN A 916 19.20 -34.26 10.73
CA ASN A 916 19.87 -34.68 11.96
C ASN A 916 21.17 -33.89 12.10
N ASP A 917 21.08 -32.74 12.75
CA ASP A 917 22.12 -31.73 12.79
C ASP A 917 23.05 -31.90 13.99
N ARG A 918 24.21 -31.27 13.87
CA ARG A 918 25.17 -31.17 14.96
C ARG A 918 25.58 -29.72 15.15
N LEU A 919 25.18 -29.14 16.28
CA LEU A 919 25.49 -27.76 16.65
C LEU A 919 26.50 -27.76 17.80
N VAL A 920 27.54 -26.94 17.69
CA VAL A 920 28.54 -26.78 18.75
C VAL A 920 28.76 -25.29 18.98
N GLY A 921 28.41 -24.82 20.17
CA GLY A 921 28.61 -23.45 20.66
C GLY A 921 30.07 -23.14 20.93
N GLY A 922 30.31 -22.06 21.65
CA GLY A 922 31.61 -21.45 21.92
C GLY A 922 31.97 -21.46 23.40
N ALA A 923 32.53 -20.36 23.89
CA ALA A 923 32.85 -20.17 25.32
C ALA A 923 32.14 -18.93 25.90
N ALA A 924 31.19 -18.39 25.14
CA ALA A 924 30.38 -17.23 25.47
C ALA A 924 28.94 -17.69 25.65
N ILE A 925 28.02 -16.78 25.97
CA ILE A 925 26.59 -17.11 26.07
C ILE A 925 26.03 -17.32 24.67
N ASP A 926 25.59 -18.52 24.37
CA ASP A 926 25.15 -18.92 23.04
C ASP A 926 23.67 -19.33 22.99
N ARG A 927 23.05 -19.20 21.82
CA ARG A 927 21.72 -19.76 21.50
C ARG A 927 21.89 -20.85 20.45
N LEU A 928 21.38 -22.04 20.72
CA LEU A 928 21.45 -23.19 19.84
C LEU A 928 20.06 -23.82 19.68
N VAL A 929 19.61 -23.99 18.44
CA VAL A 929 18.27 -24.50 18.12
C VAL A 929 18.41 -25.59 17.06
N GLY A 930 18.04 -26.83 17.40
CA GLY A 930 18.07 -27.98 16.48
C GLY A 930 17.04 -27.85 15.36
N GLN A 931 15.77 -27.73 15.75
CA GLN A 931 14.56 -27.79 14.91
C GLN A 931 14.12 -29.24 14.62
N ASP A 932 13.87 -29.60 13.36
CA ASP A 932 13.30 -30.88 12.96
C ASP A 932 14.40 -31.94 12.75
N GLY A 933 14.47 -32.99 13.54
CA GLY A 933 15.35 -34.15 13.33
C GLY A 933 15.99 -34.64 14.62
N ASP A 934 16.75 -35.75 14.57
CA ASP A 934 17.45 -36.21 15.77
C ASP A 934 18.80 -35.48 15.88
N ASP A 935 18.84 -34.42 16.67
CA ASP A 935 19.95 -33.47 16.73
C ASP A 935 20.98 -33.76 17.83
N THR A 936 22.17 -33.20 17.68
CA THR A 936 23.21 -33.21 18.71
C THR A 936 23.75 -31.81 18.95
N ILE A 937 23.46 -31.25 20.12
CA ILE A 937 23.77 -29.87 20.45
C ILE A 937 24.68 -29.81 21.69
N GLU A 938 25.81 -29.10 21.58
CA GLU A 938 26.79 -28.90 22.66
C GLU A 938 27.01 -27.39 22.89
N GLY A 939 26.63 -26.84 24.05
CA GLY A 939 26.83 -25.42 24.42
C GLY A 939 28.28 -25.08 24.77
N LEU A 940 28.92 -25.99 25.51
CA LEU A 940 30.30 -25.97 26.01
C LEU A 940 30.53 -25.11 27.25
N ALA A 941 30.68 -23.80 27.14
CA ALA A 941 30.91 -22.96 28.31
C ALA A 941 30.26 -21.60 28.10
N GLY A 942 29.65 -21.04 29.14
CA GLY A 942 28.72 -19.93 28.95
C GLY A 942 27.41 -20.28 29.63
N ASP A 943 26.55 -19.28 29.83
CA ASP A 943 25.19 -19.53 30.34
C ASP A 943 24.30 -19.69 29.09
N ASP A 944 24.25 -20.90 28.52
CA ASP A 944 23.75 -21.14 27.17
C ASP A 944 22.23 -21.42 27.13
N ARG A 945 21.62 -21.16 25.97
CA ARG A 945 20.23 -21.51 25.68
C ARG A 945 20.17 -22.55 24.57
N ILE A 946 19.65 -23.74 24.88
CA ILE A 946 19.62 -24.88 23.97
C ILE A 946 18.19 -25.40 23.81
N PHE A 947 17.76 -25.57 22.56
CA PHE A 947 16.46 -26.09 22.17
C PHE A 947 16.66 -27.23 21.19
N GLY A 948 16.15 -28.43 21.53
CA GLY A 948 16.20 -29.62 20.68
C GLY A 948 15.28 -29.46 19.48
N GLY A 949 13.97 -29.48 19.74
CA GLY A 949 12.95 -29.28 18.73
C GLY A 949 12.12 -30.55 18.56
N HIS A 950 11.99 -31.01 17.33
CA HIS A 950 11.26 -32.24 16.99
C HIS A 950 12.21 -33.37 16.70
N GLY A 951 12.33 -34.35 17.59
CA GLY A 951 13.17 -35.52 17.33
C GLY A 951 13.73 -36.11 18.61
N SER A 952 14.52 -37.17 18.52
CA SER A 952 15.17 -37.73 19.70
C SER A 952 16.55 -37.10 19.87
N ASP A 953 16.60 -35.98 20.59
CA ASP A 953 17.75 -35.09 20.61
C ASP A 953 18.78 -35.44 21.69
N HIS A 954 20.01 -34.99 21.47
CA HIS A 954 21.07 -35.04 22.45
C HIS A 954 21.60 -33.64 22.76
N LEU A 955 21.30 -33.15 23.97
CA LEU A 955 21.65 -31.80 24.41
C LEU A 955 22.66 -31.88 25.56
N ASP A 956 23.75 -31.11 25.47
CA ASP A 956 24.80 -30.96 26.50
C ASP A 956 25.07 -29.47 26.71
N GLY A 957 24.72 -28.94 27.88
CA GLY A 957 24.90 -27.52 28.24
C GLY A 957 26.37 -27.17 28.39
N GLY A 958 27.05 -27.85 29.31
CA GLY A 958 28.46 -27.70 29.56
C GLY A 958 28.73 -26.96 30.86
N ASP A 959 29.73 -26.06 30.88
CA ASP A 959 30.09 -25.25 32.04
C ASP A 959 29.34 -23.90 32.03
N GLY A 960 28.44 -23.64 32.99
CA GLY A 960 27.73 -22.37 33.13
C GLY A 960 26.29 -22.59 33.56
N ASP A 961 25.53 -21.53 33.86
CA ASP A 961 24.14 -21.68 34.30
C ASP A 961 23.22 -21.80 33.07
N ASP A 962 23.01 -23.03 32.58
CA ASP A 962 22.39 -23.27 31.26
C ASP A 962 20.86 -23.43 31.29
N PHE A 963 20.21 -23.17 30.15
CA PHE A 963 18.78 -23.44 29.92
C PHE A 963 18.59 -24.38 28.73
N LEU A 964 18.04 -25.57 28.99
CA LEU A 964 17.87 -26.63 27.99
C LEU A 964 16.42 -27.09 27.89
N ARG A 965 15.90 -27.20 26.66
CA ARG A 965 14.58 -27.78 26.33
C ARG A 965 14.72 -28.89 25.30
N GLY A 966 14.24 -30.09 25.63
CA GLY A 966 14.12 -31.22 24.69
C GLY A 966 13.01 -30.98 23.66
N GLN A 967 11.84 -30.57 24.16
CA GLN A 967 10.61 -30.33 23.39
C GLN A 967 9.90 -31.64 23.03
N ALA A 968 9.89 -32.07 21.78
CA ALA A 968 9.08 -33.21 21.36
C ALA A 968 9.93 -34.48 21.21
N GLU A 969 9.30 -35.63 21.41
CA GLU A 969 9.96 -36.93 21.37
C GLU A 969 10.94 -37.15 22.54
N SER A 970 11.84 -38.14 22.45
CA SER A 970 12.54 -38.70 23.63
C SER A 970 14.00 -38.26 23.66
N ASP A 971 14.31 -37.36 24.59
CA ASP A 971 15.56 -36.60 24.56
C ASP A 971 16.57 -37.06 25.60
N SER A 972 17.84 -36.75 25.35
CA SER A 972 18.95 -36.93 26.29
C SER A 972 19.57 -35.59 26.63
N ILE A 973 19.22 -35.03 27.79
CA ILE A 973 19.62 -33.70 28.24
C ILE A 973 20.64 -33.81 29.39
N LEU A 974 21.78 -33.13 29.25
CA LEU A 974 22.82 -32.98 30.27
C LEU A 974 23.05 -31.49 30.53
N GLY A 975 22.90 -31.04 31.78
CA GLY A 975 23.19 -29.66 32.19
C GLY A 975 24.70 -29.43 32.24
N GLY A 976 25.36 -30.06 33.20
CA GLY A 976 26.81 -29.97 33.39
C GLY A 976 27.16 -29.26 34.69
N PRO A 977 28.33 -28.61 34.80
CA PRO A 977 28.64 -27.78 35.96
C PRO A 977 27.99 -26.39 35.89
N GLY A 978 27.10 -26.06 36.82
CA GLY A 978 26.36 -24.80 36.81
C GLY A 978 25.05 -24.88 37.57
N ARG A 979 24.21 -23.85 37.50
CA ARG A 979 22.83 -23.91 37.99
C ARG A 979 21.90 -23.99 36.81
N ASP A 980 21.60 -25.22 36.42
CA ASP A 980 20.98 -25.46 35.14
C ASP A 980 19.46 -25.58 35.27
N THR A 981 18.75 -25.23 34.20
CA THR A 981 17.32 -25.46 34.05
C THR A 981 17.07 -26.38 32.85
N LEU A 982 16.59 -27.59 33.13
CA LEU A 982 16.36 -28.62 32.13
C LEU A 982 14.86 -28.93 32.04
N ASN A 983 14.30 -28.93 30.83
CA ASN A 983 12.92 -29.34 30.56
C ASN A 983 12.90 -30.38 29.43
N GLY A 984 12.38 -31.59 29.70
CA GLY A 984 12.22 -32.65 28.69
C GLY A 984 11.00 -32.38 27.79
N GLU A 985 9.88 -32.03 28.41
CA GLU A 985 8.60 -31.72 27.78
C GLU A 985 7.81 -32.94 27.29
N ALA A 986 7.95 -33.42 26.07
CA ALA A 986 7.03 -34.39 25.49
C ALA A 986 7.72 -35.65 24.94
N GLY A 987 8.09 -36.57 25.82
CA GLY A 987 8.43 -37.95 25.46
C GLY A 987 8.97 -38.71 26.64
N ASP A 988 9.65 -39.83 26.40
CA ASP A 988 10.29 -40.59 27.48
C ASP A 988 11.75 -40.07 27.63
N ASP A 989 11.95 -39.04 28.44
CA ASP A 989 13.20 -38.25 28.44
C ASP A 989 14.26 -38.76 29.43
N SER A 990 15.52 -38.44 29.18
CA SER A 990 16.66 -38.74 30.07
C SER A 990 17.42 -37.46 30.43
N LEU A 991 17.22 -36.96 31.65
CA LEU A 991 17.76 -35.69 32.13
C LEU A 991 18.79 -35.87 33.25
N GLN A 992 19.92 -35.18 33.17
CA GLN A 992 20.96 -35.13 34.21
C GLN A 992 21.36 -33.67 34.47
N GLY A 993 21.17 -33.18 35.70
CA GLY A 993 21.54 -31.82 36.11
C GLY A 993 23.05 -31.64 36.07
N GLY A 994 23.76 -32.21 37.04
CA GLY A 994 25.22 -32.24 37.04
C GLY A 994 25.80 -31.74 38.35
N ASP A 995 26.77 -30.82 38.30
CA ASP A 995 27.34 -30.20 39.49
C ASP A 995 26.70 -28.82 39.70
N GLY A 996 25.87 -28.62 40.73
CA GLY A 996 25.31 -27.32 41.11
C GLY A 996 23.87 -27.42 41.60
N ASP A 997 23.15 -26.29 41.72
CA ASP A 997 21.79 -26.31 42.28
C ASP A 997 20.77 -26.22 41.12
N ASP A 998 20.30 -27.36 40.62
CA ASP A 998 19.60 -27.45 39.34
C ASP A 998 18.06 -27.48 39.45
N VAL A 999 17.38 -27.15 38.35
CA VAL A 999 15.93 -27.31 38.19
C VAL A 999 15.65 -28.21 37.00
N ILE A 1000 15.11 -29.40 37.26
CA ILE A 1000 14.87 -30.41 36.23
C ILE A 1000 13.38 -30.73 36.16
N ARG A 1001 12.82 -30.74 34.94
CA ARG A 1001 11.43 -31.07 34.66
C ARG A 1001 11.38 -32.13 33.56
N GLY A 1002 10.85 -33.31 33.90
CA GLY A 1002 10.58 -34.39 32.93
C GLY A 1002 9.55 -33.94 31.90
N GLY A 1003 8.30 -33.80 32.32
CA GLY A 1003 7.23 -33.31 31.45
C GLY A 1003 6.15 -34.35 31.27
N SER A 1004 5.91 -34.81 30.05
CA SER A 1004 4.91 -35.80 29.71
C SER A 1004 5.54 -37.00 29.04
N GLY A 1005 5.27 -38.20 29.55
CA GLY A 1005 5.95 -39.42 29.15
C GLY A 1005 6.65 -40.03 30.37
N ASN A 1006 7.44 -41.09 30.19
CA ASN A 1006 8.03 -41.83 31.29
C ASN A 1006 9.50 -41.44 31.43
N ASP A 1007 9.75 -40.46 32.28
CA ASP A 1007 11.04 -39.77 32.28
C ASP A 1007 12.04 -40.40 33.23
N HIS A 1008 13.32 -40.23 32.95
CA HIS A 1008 14.41 -40.54 33.86
C HIS A 1008 15.23 -39.27 34.16
N ALA A 1009 15.09 -38.74 35.36
CA ALA A 1009 15.75 -37.48 35.74
C ALA A 1009 16.64 -37.66 36.97
N THR A 1010 17.87 -37.13 36.93
CA THR A 1010 18.83 -37.16 38.03
C THR A 1010 19.39 -35.77 38.31
N GLY A 1011 19.31 -35.28 39.55
CA GLY A 1011 19.90 -33.99 39.96
C GLY A 1011 21.44 -34.00 39.97
N ASN A 1012 22.03 -35.09 40.46
CA ASN A 1012 23.46 -35.24 40.74
C ASN A 1012 23.90 -34.42 41.96
N ALA A 1013 24.93 -33.58 41.86
CA ALA A 1013 25.62 -33.00 43.02
C ALA A 1013 25.17 -31.56 43.29
N GLY A 1014 24.37 -31.35 44.33
CA GLY A 1014 24.03 -30.03 44.84
C GLY A 1014 22.72 -30.05 45.61
N ASN A 1015 21.89 -29.00 45.50
CA ASN A 1015 20.54 -28.99 46.09
C ASN A 1015 19.50 -28.79 44.98
N ASP A 1016 19.11 -29.90 44.37
CA ASP A 1016 18.35 -29.86 43.12
C ASP A 1016 16.85 -29.87 43.35
N ARG A 1017 16.11 -29.44 42.33
CA ARG A 1017 14.65 -29.57 42.25
C ARG A 1017 14.28 -30.38 41.03
N VAL A 1018 13.83 -31.62 41.24
CA VAL A 1018 13.49 -32.53 40.15
C VAL A 1018 12.00 -32.84 40.17
N TYR A 1019 11.33 -32.56 39.05
CA TYR A 1019 9.89 -32.75 38.83
C TYR A 1019 9.68 -33.77 37.70
N GLY A 1020 9.04 -34.91 37.98
CA GLY A 1020 8.68 -35.88 36.93
C GLY A 1020 7.52 -35.36 36.06
N GLN A 1021 6.46 -34.90 36.73
CA GLN A 1021 5.21 -34.41 36.16
C GLN A 1021 4.27 -35.53 35.69
N SER A 1022 4.05 -35.73 34.39
CA SER A 1022 2.99 -36.59 33.86
C SER A 1022 3.53 -37.88 33.22
N GLY A 1023 3.61 -38.96 33.99
CA GLY A 1023 3.81 -40.30 33.44
C GLY A 1023 4.23 -41.31 34.50
N ASP A 1024 4.93 -42.37 34.10
CA ASP A 1024 5.59 -43.30 35.02
C ASP A 1024 7.09 -42.95 35.15
N ASP A 1025 7.40 -41.91 35.91
CA ASP A 1025 8.75 -41.33 35.97
C ASP A 1025 9.68 -42.06 36.93
N SER A 1026 10.99 -41.89 36.72
CA SER A 1026 12.07 -42.46 37.51
C SER A 1026 13.07 -41.38 37.92
N LEU A 1027 12.88 -40.82 39.12
CA LEU A 1027 13.69 -39.72 39.64
C LEU A 1027 14.80 -40.21 40.58
N CYS A 1028 16.02 -39.72 40.38
CA CYS A 1028 17.19 -40.01 41.22
C CYS A 1028 17.83 -38.71 41.73
N SER A 1029 18.51 -38.80 42.87
CA SER A 1029 19.09 -37.65 43.57
C SER A 1029 20.27 -38.11 44.42
N GLU A 1030 21.24 -37.21 44.61
CA GLU A 1030 22.23 -37.30 45.68
C GLU A 1030 21.93 -36.20 46.74
N ASP A 1031 22.72 -36.09 47.81
CA ASP A 1031 22.61 -34.98 48.80
C ASP A 1031 21.20 -34.59 49.33
N ASP A 1032 20.84 -33.29 49.35
CA ASP A 1032 19.66 -32.69 50.03
C ASP A 1032 18.54 -32.27 49.03
N ASP A 1033 18.41 -32.97 47.88
CA ASP A 1033 17.50 -32.60 46.79
C ASP A 1033 16.00 -32.69 47.13
N LEU A 1034 15.20 -31.91 46.38
CA LEU A 1034 13.75 -31.93 46.40
C LEU A 1034 13.18 -32.66 45.17
N LEU A 1035 12.71 -33.89 45.38
CA LEU A 1035 12.00 -34.67 44.36
C LEU A 1035 10.48 -34.49 44.49
N ILE A 1036 9.80 -34.12 43.39
CA ILE A 1036 8.34 -33.90 43.35
C ILE A 1036 7.72 -34.76 42.25
N ASP A 1037 7.01 -35.81 42.67
CA ASP A 1037 6.27 -36.72 41.79
C ASP A 1037 5.25 -37.57 42.58
N ASN A 1038 4.47 -38.43 41.91
CA ASN A 1038 3.62 -39.44 42.54
C ASN A 1038 4.46 -40.37 43.44
N VAL A 1039 4.02 -40.52 44.70
CA VAL A 1039 4.78 -41.20 45.78
C VAL A 1039 5.14 -42.67 45.46
N ASP A 1040 4.45 -43.31 44.51
CA ASP A 1040 4.70 -44.69 44.08
C ASP A 1040 5.73 -44.82 42.93
N GLN A 1041 6.16 -43.71 42.32
CA GLN A 1041 7.06 -43.63 41.16
C GLN A 1041 8.46 -43.07 41.49
N ILE A 1042 8.66 -42.48 42.68
CA ILE A 1042 10.00 -42.11 43.18
C ILE A 1042 10.79 -43.40 43.53
N ASP A 1043 11.56 -43.93 42.58
CA ASP A 1043 12.34 -45.14 42.78
C ASP A 1043 13.62 -44.86 43.59
N ARG A 1044 13.89 -45.72 44.58
CA ARG A 1044 14.74 -45.39 45.75
C ARG A 1044 16.24 -45.47 45.47
N CYS A 1045 16.84 -44.40 44.95
CA CYS A 1045 18.28 -44.15 45.07
C CYS A 1045 18.65 -43.11 46.16
N ALA A 1046 17.69 -42.46 46.83
CA ALA A 1046 17.96 -41.51 47.91
C ALA A 1046 18.26 -42.17 49.27
N VAL A 1047 19.38 -41.79 49.88
CA VAL A 1047 19.75 -42.13 51.27
C VAL A 1047 18.94 -41.26 52.23
N ILE A 1048 17.91 -41.83 52.85
CA ILE A 1048 17.15 -41.15 53.92
C ILE A 1048 18.07 -40.92 55.14
N PHE A 1049 18.51 -39.68 55.38
CA PHE A 1049 18.95 -39.26 56.71
C PHE A 1049 17.75 -39.27 57.67
N THR A 1050 17.95 -39.88 58.83
CA THR A 1050 16.89 -40.43 59.70
C THR A 1050 16.31 -39.45 60.72
N ASP A 1051 16.49 -38.14 60.59
CA ASP A 1051 16.35 -37.24 61.75
C ASP A 1051 15.10 -36.35 61.82
N TRP A 1052 14.16 -36.39 60.86
CA TRP A 1052 12.97 -35.50 60.89
C TRP A 1052 11.60 -36.19 61.04
N ALA A 1053 11.57 -37.48 61.39
CA ALA A 1053 10.33 -38.24 61.56
C ALA A 1053 9.53 -37.92 62.86
N ASP A 1054 9.94 -36.95 63.69
CA ASP A 1054 9.38 -36.75 65.03
C ASP A 1054 8.42 -35.54 65.21
N GLN A 1055 8.04 -34.81 64.15
CA GLN A 1055 7.22 -33.57 64.30
C GLN A 1055 5.96 -33.43 63.42
N LEU A 1056 5.28 -34.51 63.08
CA LEU A 1056 3.89 -34.41 62.57
C LEU A 1056 2.96 -35.36 63.34
N ASN A 1057 2.23 -34.78 64.30
CA ASN A 1057 1.12 -35.41 65.04
C ASN A 1057 0.00 -34.39 65.20
#